data_AF-A0A930WG88-F1
#
_entry.id   AF-A0A930WG88-F1
#
_cell.length_a   1.000
_cell.length_b   1.000
_cell.length_c   1.000
_cell.angle_alpha   90.00
_cell.angle_beta   90.00
_cell.angle_gamma   90.00
#
_symmetry.space_group_name_H-M   'P 1'
#
loop_
_entity.id
_entity.type
_entity.pdbx_description
1 polymer ?
#
loop_
_entity_poly.entity_id
_entity_poly.type
_entity_poly.pdbx_seq_one_letter_code
_entity_poly.pdbx_strand_id
1 'polypeptide(L)'
;GAGGMVETSGAKVWITGDVRASSERGKAGEWLIDPGDIEVKTRLAGDPLQGSSMADVQKVTDTLNNGTSVNIQTDNLTGPNDNSITITDAIRKTSGGDVALRLKATGAININADITSETLASAATPTGKLSLEVTSDTNKVAGGSVSVASGTSIKTLGGSVKIGGGLVDNGVGFANSQSAGESGITLNGVTIDTRVDTAGAPGTAGGNVEMAGSTTADAAGVLLAGSTIQTGTGKVTLIGKSEGSNPAVAKGIKIDGGSSITTRTVELRTDSIDLTGQITGDNDPAGYAKVWTLSDGRAINFGTGTGGLDLAGDTFSGSGKITNFYKNIVGDVGQKANITVGGVTSGSDLELNTGAGTMAVSGTVDVASGHALTLASKGQVAGTGKITTDALRLDAADAEVSLTGANAVKNVDGKAKKLTLKNSGNLAVGAKTGLVTGAGGADIDVAGDLTVGGTTPLAGGAAALKNGAGALKLKASGTLAVEDGAQIDSTGAAQTTFEANSVSLGTGAKVKTAGGTINVKTDALSLPAGETGVLSSANGAVTIETRTAGKTMSVNAPAASPAADIAMADLSFIDSGTGTVQIGNAQTGNIEIGTTAVQAPLAVISRDTVKVTGAVTNTNNKDMAFTGSTVNFDAGSSLAAGSGKTKITADAVNLDGTFSGTGVFAVQKKTAGNFAVGGTSAFLSDAAIGKLAAGNFYNVAIGSKDNAGTATIGEITALPKYTSILTN
;
A
#
# COMPACT_ATOMS: atom_id res chain seq x y z
N GLY A 1 28.11 42.32 -10.94
CA GLY A 1 28.39 41.82 -12.30
C GLY A 1 28.29 40.29 -12.33
N ALA A 2 28.47 39.65 -13.48
CA ALA A 2 28.33 38.19 -13.60
C ALA A 2 29.55 37.38 -13.11
N GLY A 3 30.55 38.05 -12.50
CA GLY A 3 31.89 37.48 -12.35
C GLY A 3 32.62 37.45 -13.70
N GLY A 4 33.95 37.42 -13.67
CA GLY A 4 34.82 37.15 -14.81
C GLY A 4 35.26 35.69 -14.85
N MET A 5 35.98 35.32 -15.90
CA MET A 5 36.61 34.01 -16.06
C MET A 5 38.10 34.19 -16.31
N VAL A 6 38.91 33.39 -15.63
CA VAL A 6 40.36 33.28 -15.85
C VAL A 6 40.68 31.82 -16.12
N GLU A 7 41.53 31.57 -17.12
CA GLU A 7 42.04 30.24 -17.43
C GLU A 7 43.56 30.23 -17.28
N THR A 8 44.12 29.15 -16.73
CA THR A 8 45.55 28.92 -16.59
C THR A 8 45.87 27.53 -17.10
N SER A 9 46.26 27.48 -18.38
CA SER A 9 46.39 26.25 -19.15
C SER A 9 47.82 26.01 -19.65
N GLY A 10 48.15 24.74 -19.86
CA GLY A 10 49.45 24.30 -20.39
C GLY A 10 49.81 22.89 -19.94
N ALA A 11 50.64 22.18 -20.70
CA ALA A 11 51.02 20.79 -20.39
C ALA A 11 51.57 20.63 -18.95
N LYS A 12 52.28 21.64 -18.47
CA LYS A 12 52.71 21.79 -17.08
C LYS A 12 52.55 23.23 -16.65
N VAL A 13 51.98 23.45 -15.47
CA VAL A 13 51.79 24.80 -14.90
C VAL A 13 52.38 24.88 -13.50
N TRP A 14 52.96 26.03 -13.16
CA TRP A 14 53.36 26.40 -11.81
C TRP A 14 52.65 27.68 -11.42
N ILE A 15 51.68 27.55 -10.53
CA ILE A 15 50.79 28.65 -10.16
C ILE A 15 51.18 29.17 -8.79
N THR A 16 51.73 30.38 -8.77
CA THR A 16 52.18 31.06 -7.54
C THR A 16 51.63 32.48 -7.40
N GLY A 17 50.82 32.93 -8.37
CA GLY A 17 50.21 34.27 -8.40
C GLY A 17 48.75 34.25 -7.95
N ASP A 18 48.21 35.42 -7.63
CA ASP A 18 46.80 35.58 -7.22
C ASP A 18 45.87 35.69 -8.42
N VAL A 19 44.67 35.10 -8.29
CA VAL A 19 43.58 35.26 -9.28
C VAL A 19 42.36 35.90 -8.61
N ARG A 20 41.80 36.91 -9.28
CA ARG A 20 40.58 37.61 -8.83
C ARG A 20 39.65 37.80 -10.02
N ALA A 21 38.60 37.00 -10.08
CA ALA A 21 37.58 37.10 -11.11
C ALA A 21 36.21 37.44 -10.53
N SER A 22 36.08 37.60 -9.21
CA SER A 22 34.82 37.91 -8.55
C SER A 22 34.36 39.34 -8.82
N SER A 23 33.06 39.56 -8.65
CA SER A 23 32.46 40.89 -8.63
C SER A 23 31.93 41.17 -7.22
N GLU A 24 32.32 42.30 -6.61
CA GLU A 24 32.02 42.63 -5.19
C GLU A 24 30.55 42.49 -4.77
N ARG A 25 29.61 42.73 -5.69
CA ARG A 25 28.16 42.59 -5.48
C ARG A 25 27.50 41.67 -6.52
N GLY A 26 28.28 40.76 -7.10
CA GLY A 26 27.90 39.95 -8.26
C GLY A 26 27.95 38.45 -8.02
N LYS A 27 27.84 37.68 -9.09
CA LYS A 27 28.12 36.23 -9.05
C LYS A 27 29.61 35.99 -8.81
N ALA A 28 29.93 34.81 -8.27
CA ALA A 28 31.32 34.35 -8.20
C ALA A 28 31.91 34.31 -9.61
N GLY A 29 33.17 34.75 -9.74
CA GLY A 29 33.94 34.49 -10.96
C GLY A 29 34.37 33.02 -11.03
N GLU A 30 35.00 32.63 -12.13
CA GLU A 30 35.57 31.30 -12.31
C GLU A 30 37.06 31.37 -12.63
N TRP A 31 37.83 30.47 -12.03
CA TRP A 31 39.22 30.22 -12.37
C TRP A 31 39.40 28.76 -12.78
N LEU A 32 39.74 28.55 -14.05
CA LEU A 32 40.07 27.24 -14.62
C LEU A 32 41.58 27.00 -14.57
N ILE A 33 41.99 25.85 -14.05
CA ILE A 33 43.35 25.31 -14.06
C ILE A 33 43.27 23.94 -14.74
N ASP A 34 43.97 23.74 -15.86
CA ASP A 34 43.83 22.52 -16.67
C ASP A 34 45.16 21.94 -17.25
N PRO A 35 46.15 21.62 -16.40
CA PRO A 35 47.38 20.94 -16.83
C PRO A 35 47.21 19.41 -16.90
N GLY A 36 48.29 18.65 -17.15
CA GLY A 36 48.31 17.19 -16.90
C GLY A 36 48.19 16.84 -15.40
N ASP A 37 49.05 15.97 -14.88
CA ASP A 37 49.12 15.73 -13.43
C ASP A 37 49.34 17.03 -12.65
N ILE A 38 48.57 17.23 -11.58
CA ILE A 38 48.67 18.42 -10.71
C ILE A 38 48.61 18.08 -9.22
N GLU A 39 49.53 18.68 -8.47
CA GLU A 39 49.55 18.69 -7.01
C GLU A 39 49.19 20.08 -6.46
N VAL A 40 48.21 20.15 -5.56
CA VAL A 40 47.86 21.37 -4.81
C VAL A 40 48.54 21.28 -3.44
N LYS A 41 49.57 22.11 -3.24
CA LYS A 41 50.40 22.09 -2.02
C LYS A 41 50.94 23.47 -1.67
N THR A 42 51.46 23.60 -0.46
CA THR A 42 52.28 24.73 -0.05
C THR A 42 53.57 24.70 -0.85
N ARG A 43 53.87 25.80 -1.52
CA ARG A 43 55.16 25.93 -2.20
C ARG A 43 56.28 26.08 -1.17
N LEU A 44 57.28 25.22 -1.23
CA LEU A 44 58.48 25.32 -0.41
C LEU A 44 59.62 26.00 -1.16
N ALA A 45 60.50 26.66 -0.41
CA ALA A 45 61.73 27.20 -0.96
C ALA A 45 62.62 26.06 -1.47
N GLY A 46 62.88 26.02 -2.77
CA GLY A 46 63.64 24.95 -3.42
C GLY A 46 62.78 23.92 -4.16
N ASP A 47 61.44 24.02 -4.11
CA ASP A 47 60.58 23.25 -5.02
C ASP A 47 61.00 23.52 -6.47
N PRO A 48 61.27 22.48 -7.27
CA PRO A 48 61.82 22.66 -8.60
C PRO A 48 60.79 23.37 -9.49
N LEU A 49 61.24 24.43 -10.16
CA LEU A 49 60.47 25.14 -11.20
C LEU A 49 60.23 24.27 -12.46
N GLN A 50 60.81 23.07 -12.50
CA GLN A 50 60.68 22.08 -13.57
C GLN A 50 60.39 20.71 -12.94
N GLY A 51 59.22 20.13 -13.20
CA GLY A 51 58.68 18.95 -12.50
C GLY A 51 57.25 18.60 -12.94
N SER A 52 56.43 18.03 -12.05
CA SER A 52 54.98 17.89 -12.26
C SER A 52 54.26 19.22 -12.02
N SER A 53 53.04 19.41 -12.53
CA SER A 53 52.32 20.67 -12.34
C SER A 53 51.98 20.89 -10.88
N MET A 54 51.96 22.15 -10.47
CA MET A 54 51.71 22.54 -9.09
C MET A 54 50.84 23.79 -9.01
N ALA A 55 49.85 23.77 -8.14
CA ALA A 55 49.17 24.98 -7.68
C ALA A 55 49.48 25.24 -6.21
N ASP A 56 49.93 26.46 -5.90
CA ASP A 56 50.13 26.88 -4.52
C ASP A 56 48.77 26.94 -3.80
N VAL A 57 48.61 26.11 -2.75
CA VAL A 57 47.37 25.98 -1.98
C VAL A 57 46.91 27.31 -1.38
N GLN A 58 47.84 28.21 -1.05
CA GLN A 58 47.49 29.53 -0.54
C GLN A 58 46.79 30.36 -1.61
N LYS A 59 47.19 30.23 -2.89
CA LYS A 59 46.59 30.96 -4.02
C LYS A 59 45.22 30.42 -4.39
N VAL A 60 45.03 29.11 -4.31
CA VAL A 60 43.70 28.49 -4.42
C VAL A 60 42.79 28.99 -3.30
N THR A 61 43.27 28.99 -2.06
CA THR A 61 42.55 29.46 -0.88
C THR A 61 42.17 30.94 -0.98
N ASP A 62 43.13 31.81 -1.33
CA ASP A 62 42.90 33.25 -1.48
C ASP A 62 41.88 33.54 -2.58
N THR A 63 41.89 32.77 -3.67
CA THR A 63 40.93 32.92 -4.78
C THR A 63 39.51 32.59 -4.34
N LEU A 64 39.33 31.50 -3.58
CA LEU A 64 38.04 31.14 -2.98
C LEU A 64 37.56 32.19 -1.96
N ASN A 65 38.47 32.69 -1.12
CA ASN A 65 38.20 33.74 -0.13
C ASN A 65 37.82 35.08 -0.76
N ASN A 66 38.33 35.37 -1.96
CA ASN A 66 37.94 36.54 -2.75
C ASN A 66 36.60 36.34 -3.47
N GLY A 67 35.93 35.20 -3.31
CA GLY A 67 34.63 34.92 -3.92
C GLY A 67 34.70 34.45 -5.38
N THR A 68 35.81 33.83 -5.80
CA THR A 68 35.98 33.22 -7.13
C THR A 68 35.95 31.70 -6.98
N SER A 69 35.12 31.02 -7.76
CA SER A 69 35.10 29.54 -7.82
C SER A 69 36.33 29.03 -8.55
N VAL A 70 36.87 27.89 -8.12
CA VAL A 70 38.06 27.28 -8.70
C VAL A 70 37.69 25.95 -9.33
N ASN A 71 38.06 25.76 -10.59
CA ASN A 71 37.96 24.50 -11.31
C ASN A 71 39.37 24.01 -11.62
N ILE A 72 39.80 22.97 -10.91
CA ILE A 72 41.05 22.25 -11.18
C ILE A 72 40.65 21.03 -11.97
N GLN A 73 41.05 20.97 -13.23
CA GLN A 73 40.83 19.81 -14.07
C GLN A 73 42.14 19.34 -14.68
N THR A 74 42.16 18.13 -15.21
CA THR A 74 43.29 17.70 -16.02
C THR A 74 43.06 18.05 -17.50
N ASP A 75 44.14 18.19 -18.25
CA ASP A 75 44.10 18.48 -19.67
C ASP A 75 43.40 17.36 -20.43
N ASN A 76 42.77 17.73 -21.55
CA ASN A 76 42.12 16.80 -22.47
C ASN A 76 41.26 15.73 -21.75
N LEU A 77 40.13 16.15 -21.17
CA LEU A 77 39.21 15.27 -20.40
C LEU A 77 38.67 14.04 -21.15
N THR A 78 38.92 13.93 -22.45
CA THR A 78 38.56 12.78 -23.30
C THR A 78 39.78 12.06 -23.88
N GLY A 79 40.98 12.47 -23.47
CA GLY A 79 42.26 11.98 -23.95
C GLY A 79 42.66 10.65 -23.32
N PRO A 80 43.67 9.98 -23.90
CA PRO A 80 44.09 8.65 -23.47
C PRO A 80 44.95 8.62 -22.21
N ASN A 81 45.37 9.77 -21.70
CA ASN A 81 46.24 9.88 -20.54
C ASN A 81 45.40 9.95 -19.26
N ASP A 82 45.80 9.22 -18.23
CA ASP A 82 45.15 9.23 -16.92
C ASP A 82 45.90 10.14 -15.96
N ASN A 83 45.71 11.44 -16.15
CA ASN A 83 46.30 12.46 -15.28
C ASN A 83 45.54 12.54 -13.96
N SER A 84 46.25 12.74 -12.86
CA SER A 84 45.69 12.75 -11.51
C SER A 84 45.73 14.13 -10.85
N ILE A 85 44.80 14.37 -9.93
CA ILE A 85 44.80 15.54 -9.04
C ILE A 85 45.10 15.08 -7.62
N THR A 86 46.09 15.70 -6.97
CA THR A 86 46.40 15.44 -5.56
C THR A 86 46.31 16.72 -4.74
N ILE A 87 45.50 16.72 -3.69
CA ILE A 87 45.43 17.80 -2.69
C ILE A 87 46.28 17.37 -1.50
N THR A 88 47.48 17.93 -1.39
CA THR A 88 48.46 17.57 -0.35
C THR A 88 48.32 18.45 0.89
N ASP A 89 48.00 19.73 0.71
CA ASP A 89 47.82 20.68 1.80
C ASP A 89 46.39 21.22 1.85
N ALA A 90 46.01 21.72 3.02
CA ALA A 90 44.64 22.09 3.33
C ALA A 90 44.17 23.37 2.60
N ILE A 91 42.97 23.32 2.03
CA ILE A 91 42.27 24.46 1.44
C ILE A 91 41.25 24.98 2.47
N ARG A 92 41.45 26.21 2.97
CA ARG A 92 40.65 26.77 4.07
C ARG A 92 39.97 28.08 3.67
N LYS A 93 38.71 27.99 3.24
CA LYS A 93 37.85 29.15 2.98
C LYS A 93 37.37 29.76 4.30
N THR A 94 37.65 31.03 4.52
CA THR A 94 37.36 31.78 5.76
C THR A 94 36.69 33.13 5.53
N SER A 95 36.43 33.50 4.27
CA SER A 95 35.76 34.75 3.90
C SER A 95 35.14 34.65 2.51
N GLY A 96 34.53 35.74 2.05
CA GLY A 96 33.93 35.83 0.71
C GLY A 96 32.57 35.17 0.60
N GLY A 97 31.91 35.38 -0.54
CA GLY A 97 30.58 34.83 -0.83
C GLY A 97 30.58 33.32 -1.12
N ASP A 98 29.45 32.83 -1.60
CA ASP A 98 29.28 31.45 -2.04
C ASP A 98 30.18 31.11 -3.24
N VAL A 99 30.92 30.01 -3.18
CA VAL A 99 31.80 29.53 -4.25
C VAL A 99 31.73 28.02 -4.43
N ALA A 100 32.32 27.52 -5.52
CA ALA A 100 32.56 26.09 -5.73
C ALA A 100 34.06 25.80 -5.91
N LEU A 101 34.50 24.66 -5.41
CA LEU A 101 35.75 23.99 -5.78
C LEU A 101 35.38 22.76 -6.61
N ARG A 102 35.89 22.69 -7.84
CA ARG A 102 35.66 21.58 -8.75
C ARG A 102 36.99 20.89 -9.05
N LEU A 103 37.03 19.57 -8.88
CA LEU A 103 38.18 18.71 -9.17
C LEU A 103 37.74 17.73 -10.26
N LYS A 104 38.36 17.79 -11.44
CA LYS A 104 38.00 16.92 -12.58
C LYS A 104 39.22 16.26 -13.21
N ALA A 105 39.40 14.96 -13.00
CA ALA A 105 40.57 14.24 -13.47
C ALA A 105 40.19 13.20 -14.53
N THR A 106 41.12 12.95 -15.45
CA THR A 106 41.08 11.77 -16.34
C THR A 106 41.44 10.50 -15.57
N GLY A 107 42.39 10.58 -14.63
CA GLY A 107 42.74 9.52 -13.69
C GLY A 107 42.16 9.72 -12.28
N ALA A 108 42.98 9.43 -11.26
CA ALA A 108 42.58 9.42 -9.86
C ALA A 108 42.55 10.83 -9.21
N ILE A 109 41.76 10.97 -8.15
CA ILE A 109 41.75 12.18 -7.32
C ILE A 109 42.03 11.80 -5.87
N ASN A 110 43.11 12.33 -5.31
CA ASN A 110 43.55 12.06 -3.94
C ASN A 110 43.43 13.33 -3.08
N ILE A 111 42.61 13.28 -2.04
CA ILE A 111 42.43 14.39 -1.07
C ILE A 111 43.09 13.97 0.25
N ASN A 112 44.32 14.45 0.46
CA ASN A 112 45.14 14.07 1.62
C ASN A 112 45.08 15.08 2.77
N ALA A 113 44.39 16.21 2.58
CA ALA A 113 44.27 17.28 3.55
C ALA A 113 42.86 17.88 3.57
N ASP A 114 42.60 18.69 4.59
CA ASP A 114 41.30 19.35 4.81
C ASP A 114 40.86 20.23 3.63
N ILE A 115 39.56 20.19 3.31
CA ILE A 115 38.89 21.16 2.44
C ILE A 115 37.74 21.75 3.25
N THR A 116 37.94 22.92 3.83
CA THR A 116 36.97 23.50 4.78
C THR A 116 36.53 24.90 4.41
N SER A 117 35.29 25.20 4.77
CA SER A 117 34.70 26.53 4.82
C SER A 117 34.23 26.78 6.24
N GLU A 118 34.76 27.81 6.89
CA GLU A 118 34.49 28.12 8.28
C GLU A 118 34.36 29.63 8.48
N THR A 119 33.42 30.06 9.32
CA THR A 119 33.33 31.47 9.72
C THR A 119 34.27 31.72 10.89
N LEU A 120 35.30 32.54 10.70
CA LEU A 120 36.18 32.96 11.80
C LEU A 120 35.39 33.75 12.84
N ALA A 121 35.66 33.52 14.13
CA ALA A 121 35.00 34.24 15.22
C ALA A 121 35.19 35.77 15.15
N SER A 122 36.27 36.23 14.50
CA SER A 122 36.58 37.65 14.26
C SER A 122 35.98 38.22 12.98
N ALA A 123 35.28 37.42 12.17
CA ALA A 123 34.76 37.87 10.88
C ALA A 123 33.59 38.84 11.06
N ALA A 124 33.64 39.98 10.37
CA ALA A 124 32.56 40.98 10.38
C ALA A 124 31.30 40.51 9.64
N THR A 125 31.45 39.58 8.69
CA THR A 125 30.36 38.96 7.95
C THR A 125 30.58 37.44 7.91
N PRO A 126 29.50 36.63 7.97
CA PRO A 126 29.60 35.19 7.81
C PRO A 126 30.29 34.80 6.50
N THR A 127 31.04 33.69 6.53
CA THR A 127 31.64 33.13 5.32
C THR A 127 30.55 32.48 4.46
N GLY A 128 30.53 32.76 3.16
CA GLY A 128 29.63 32.09 2.23
C GLY A 128 30.00 30.62 2.03
N LYS A 129 29.05 29.82 1.53
CA LYS A 129 29.21 28.36 1.43
C LYS A 129 30.30 27.95 0.43
N LEU A 130 30.84 26.75 0.61
CA LEU A 130 31.75 26.09 -0.33
C LEU A 130 31.09 24.84 -0.88
N SER A 131 30.80 24.78 -2.18
CA SER A 131 30.37 23.51 -2.81
C SER A 131 31.57 22.76 -3.36
N LEU A 132 31.67 21.46 -3.11
CA LEU A 132 32.75 20.60 -3.61
C LEU A 132 32.19 19.64 -4.66
N GLU A 133 32.75 19.66 -5.85
CA GLU A 133 32.41 18.71 -6.92
C GLU A 133 33.69 17.97 -7.35
N VAL A 134 33.68 16.65 -7.28
CA VAL A 134 34.80 15.77 -7.63
C VAL A 134 34.34 14.80 -8.72
N THR A 135 35.08 14.74 -9.82
CA THR A 135 34.79 13.87 -10.97
C THR A 135 36.09 13.24 -11.49
N SER A 136 36.36 12.00 -11.14
CA SER A 136 37.49 11.21 -11.68
C SER A 136 37.10 10.48 -12.96
N ASP A 137 38.03 9.74 -13.59
CA ASP A 137 37.76 8.87 -14.75
C ASP A 137 36.97 9.56 -15.89
N THR A 138 37.27 10.84 -16.15
CA THR A 138 36.52 11.63 -17.15
C THR A 138 36.67 11.08 -18.57
N ASN A 139 37.80 10.42 -18.86
CA ASN A 139 38.12 9.81 -20.15
C ASN A 139 37.61 8.36 -20.30
N LYS A 140 37.30 7.66 -19.20
CA LYS A 140 36.77 6.29 -19.16
C LYS A 140 37.75 5.23 -19.67
N VAL A 141 39.06 5.43 -19.47
CA VAL A 141 40.10 4.57 -20.08
C VAL A 141 40.61 3.52 -19.08
N ALA A 142 41.37 3.91 -18.06
CA ALA A 142 41.95 2.98 -17.08
C ALA A 142 41.28 3.06 -15.70
N GLY A 143 40.15 3.75 -15.60
CA GLY A 143 39.55 4.10 -14.32
C GLY A 143 40.21 5.31 -13.66
N GLY A 144 39.64 5.72 -12.53
CA GLY A 144 40.07 6.81 -11.68
C GLY A 144 39.29 6.74 -10.39
N SER A 145 39.94 6.28 -9.32
CA SER A 145 39.34 6.26 -7.98
C SER A 145 39.39 7.65 -7.34
N VAL A 146 38.52 7.86 -6.35
CA VAL A 146 38.61 9.01 -5.45
C VAL A 146 38.95 8.50 -4.05
N SER A 147 40.04 8.99 -3.49
CA SER A 147 40.48 8.63 -2.14
C SER A 147 40.57 9.88 -1.27
N VAL A 148 40.04 9.78 -0.06
CA VAL A 148 40.10 10.83 0.94
C VAL A 148 40.74 10.25 2.21
N ALA A 149 41.87 10.85 2.63
CA ALA A 149 42.77 10.27 3.62
C ALA A 149 42.25 10.36 5.05
N SER A 150 42.80 9.52 5.93
CA SER A 150 42.50 9.48 7.36
C SER A 150 42.76 10.80 8.06
N GLY A 151 41.80 11.22 8.89
CA GLY A 151 41.89 12.43 9.69
C GLY A 151 41.56 13.72 8.93
N THR A 152 41.14 13.63 7.67
CA THR A 152 40.75 14.80 6.87
C THR A 152 39.32 15.23 7.14
N SER A 153 39.07 16.53 7.01
CA SER A 153 37.74 17.14 7.12
C SER A 153 37.34 17.83 5.81
N ILE A 154 36.13 17.53 5.35
CA ILE A 154 35.44 18.28 4.29
C ILE A 154 34.29 19.05 4.95
N LYS A 155 34.43 20.37 5.08
CA LYS A 155 33.38 21.24 5.66
C LYS A 155 32.93 22.27 4.65
N THR A 156 31.63 22.38 4.42
CA THR A 156 31.11 23.19 3.30
C THR A 156 30.23 24.35 3.72
N LEU A 157 29.86 24.44 5.00
CA LEU A 157 29.02 25.50 5.55
C LEU A 157 27.73 25.71 4.74
N GLY A 158 26.95 24.65 4.55
CA GLY A 158 25.73 24.64 3.74
C GLY A 158 25.93 24.31 2.26
N GLY A 159 27.17 24.26 1.77
CA GLY A 159 27.48 23.81 0.41
C GLY A 159 27.35 22.30 0.25
N SER A 160 27.10 21.82 -0.97
CA SER A 160 26.98 20.37 -1.21
C SER A 160 28.34 19.75 -1.55
N VAL A 161 28.47 18.45 -1.28
CA VAL A 161 29.61 17.62 -1.69
C VAL A 161 29.11 16.60 -2.72
N LYS A 162 29.71 16.57 -3.90
CA LYS A 162 29.44 15.58 -4.93
C LYS A 162 30.73 14.89 -5.33
N ILE A 163 30.76 13.57 -5.26
CA ILE A 163 31.91 12.75 -5.65
C ILE A 163 31.42 11.67 -6.62
N GLY A 164 31.99 11.64 -7.81
CA GLY A 164 31.69 10.63 -8.81
C GLY A 164 32.77 10.61 -9.87
N GLY A 165 32.40 10.21 -11.08
CA GLY A 165 33.34 10.15 -12.18
C GLY A 165 32.69 10.12 -13.55
N GLY A 166 33.51 9.97 -14.59
CA GLY A 166 33.10 10.04 -15.98
C GLY A 166 32.44 8.78 -16.51
N LEU A 167 32.66 7.61 -15.89
CA LEU A 167 32.03 6.36 -16.31
C LEU A 167 30.52 6.41 -16.03
N VAL A 168 29.71 6.60 -17.08
CA VAL A 168 28.26 6.68 -16.94
C VAL A 168 27.63 5.31 -17.16
N ASP A 169 26.92 4.82 -16.14
CA ASP A 169 26.07 3.63 -16.22
C ASP A 169 24.73 3.92 -15.52
N ASN A 170 23.61 3.49 -16.11
CA ASN A 170 22.25 3.81 -15.64
C ASN A 170 22.02 5.30 -15.33
N GLY A 171 22.65 6.19 -16.10
CA GLY A 171 22.57 7.65 -15.93
C GLY A 171 23.37 8.21 -14.74
N VAL A 172 24.18 7.39 -14.08
CA VAL A 172 25.03 7.76 -12.93
C VAL A 172 26.49 7.80 -13.38
N GLY A 173 27.19 8.90 -13.11
CA GLY A 173 28.63 9.05 -13.35
C GLY A 173 29.46 8.54 -12.19
N PHE A 174 30.10 7.39 -12.35
CA PHE A 174 30.86 6.69 -11.32
C PHE A 174 32.34 7.05 -11.33
N ALA A 175 32.89 7.28 -10.14
CA ALA A 175 34.33 7.14 -9.90
C ALA A 175 34.63 5.64 -9.96
N ASN A 176 35.37 5.20 -10.98
CA ASN A 176 35.56 3.79 -11.28
C ASN A 176 36.97 3.35 -10.94
N SER A 177 37.14 2.29 -10.14
CA SER A 177 38.44 1.65 -9.94
C SER A 177 38.56 0.35 -10.73
N GLN A 178 39.71 0.16 -11.38
CA GLN A 178 40.11 -1.11 -11.99
C GLN A 178 41.28 -1.77 -11.25
N SER A 179 41.86 -1.06 -10.28
CA SER A 179 43.00 -1.54 -9.48
C SER A 179 42.56 -2.60 -8.47
N ALA A 180 43.38 -3.64 -8.32
CA ALA A 180 43.09 -4.73 -7.40
C ALA A 180 42.97 -4.24 -5.94
N GLY A 181 41.83 -4.54 -5.31
CA GLY A 181 41.56 -4.18 -3.92
C GLY A 181 41.20 -2.71 -3.68
N GLU A 182 41.06 -1.90 -4.72
CA GLU A 182 40.71 -0.48 -4.59
C GLU A 182 39.22 -0.23 -4.86
N SER A 183 38.64 0.58 -3.98
CA SER A 183 37.25 1.03 -4.14
C SER A 183 37.16 2.18 -5.13
N GLY A 184 36.00 2.36 -5.77
CA GLY A 184 35.75 3.53 -6.63
C GLY A 184 35.85 4.85 -5.85
N ILE A 185 35.24 4.88 -4.66
CA ILE A 185 35.38 5.96 -3.68
C ILE A 185 35.77 5.37 -2.33
N THR A 186 36.81 5.93 -1.71
CA THR A 186 37.23 5.58 -0.35
C THR A 186 37.24 6.82 0.54
N LEU A 187 36.42 6.79 1.60
CA LEU A 187 36.54 7.69 2.74
C LEU A 187 37.14 6.90 3.90
N ASN A 188 38.40 7.18 4.22
CA ASN A 188 39.10 6.55 5.33
C ASN A 188 39.19 7.57 6.47
N GLY A 189 38.51 7.38 7.59
CA GLY A 189 38.56 8.27 8.76
C GLY A 189 38.16 9.73 8.48
N VAL A 190 37.25 9.97 7.54
CA VAL A 190 36.91 11.32 7.04
C VAL A 190 35.73 11.90 7.81
N THR A 191 35.75 13.20 8.08
CA THR A 191 34.57 13.94 8.52
C THR A 191 34.04 14.81 7.39
N ILE A 192 32.81 14.55 6.91
CA ILE A 192 32.08 15.44 6.00
C ILE A 192 30.99 16.15 6.82
N ASP A 193 31.06 17.49 6.90
CA ASP A 193 30.05 18.30 7.59
C ASP A 193 29.56 19.42 6.67
N THR A 194 28.32 19.29 6.20
CA THR A 194 27.69 20.29 5.34
C THR A 194 26.75 21.21 6.08
N ARG A 195 26.68 21.12 7.41
CA ARG A 195 25.74 21.88 8.21
C ARG A 195 26.09 23.36 8.25
N VAL A 196 25.06 24.16 8.51
CA VAL A 196 25.12 25.60 8.70
C VAL A 196 24.13 26.03 9.79
N ASP A 197 24.60 26.91 10.66
CA ASP A 197 23.84 27.66 11.65
C ASP A 197 23.66 29.10 11.15
N THR A 198 22.63 29.78 11.65
CA THR A 198 22.33 31.20 11.47
C THR A 198 23.51 32.14 11.77
N ALA A 199 24.48 31.71 12.59
CA ALA A 199 25.72 32.43 12.87
C ALA A 199 26.97 31.90 12.12
N GLY A 200 26.82 30.95 11.20
CA GLY A 200 27.92 30.38 10.42
C GLY A 200 28.71 29.24 11.08
N ALA A 201 28.14 28.57 12.10
CA ALA A 201 28.66 27.37 12.77
C ALA A 201 27.89 26.09 12.31
N PRO A 202 28.16 24.85 12.80
CA PRO A 202 27.32 23.69 12.48
C PRO A 202 25.90 23.83 13.08
N GLY A 203 24.88 23.89 12.23
CA GLY A 203 23.47 24.03 12.62
C GLY A 203 22.56 22.92 12.08
N THR A 204 21.24 23.14 12.08
CA THR A 204 20.28 22.12 11.64
C THR A 204 20.08 22.08 10.14
N ALA A 205 20.39 23.15 9.40
CA ALA A 205 20.37 23.18 7.94
C ALA A 205 21.69 22.71 7.34
N GLY A 206 21.69 22.19 6.11
CA GLY A 206 22.93 21.81 5.43
C GLY A 206 22.77 21.41 3.96
N GLY A 207 23.91 21.30 3.28
CA GLY A 207 23.99 20.88 1.88
C GLY A 207 23.90 19.37 1.70
N ASN A 208 23.75 18.91 0.46
CA ASN A 208 23.66 17.48 0.15
C ASN A 208 25.04 16.83 0.07
N VAL A 209 25.08 15.51 0.24
CA VAL A 209 26.24 14.68 -0.06
C VAL A 209 25.82 13.61 -1.07
N GLU A 210 26.44 13.57 -2.23
CA GLU A 210 26.20 12.58 -3.27
C GLU A 210 27.51 11.87 -3.62
N MET A 211 27.51 10.54 -3.58
CA MET A 211 28.67 9.72 -3.95
C MET A 211 28.25 8.61 -4.91
N ALA A 212 28.97 8.49 -6.02
CA ALA A 212 28.79 7.41 -6.99
C ALA A 212 30.13 6.73 -7.26
N GLY A 213 30.32 5.54 -6.69
CA GLY A 213 31.55 4.76 -6.83
C GLY A 213 31.30 3.39 -7.45
N SER A 214 32.19 2.99 -8.35
CA SER A 214 32.18 1.65 -8.96
C SER A 214 33.56 1.02 -8.94
N THR A 215 33.62 -0.31 -8.94
CA THR A 215 34.88 -1.02 -9.11
C THR A 215 34.67 -2.31 -9.89
N THR A 216 35.67 -2.68 -10.67
CA THR A 216 35.75 -3.98 -11.36
C THR A 216 36.59 -5.00 -10.58
N ALA A 217 37.20 -4.58 -9.48
CA ALA A 217 38.00 -5.43 -8.60
C ALA A 217 37.21 -5.94 -7.38
N ASP A 218 37.81 -6.83 -6.60
CA ASP A 218 37.28 -7.33 -5.32
C ASP A 218 37.34 -6.26 -4.20
N ALA A 219 36.59 -5.18 -4.37
CA ALA A 219 36.51 -4.05 -3.45
C ALA A 219 35.10 -3.42 -3.46
N ALA A 220 34.90 -2.37 -2.67
CA ALA A 220 33.62 -1.69 -2.64
C ALA A 220 33.46 -0.70 -3.80
N GLY A 221 32.24 -0.45 -4.26
CA GLY A 221 31.98 0.72 -5.11
C GLY A 221 32.23 2.00 -4.33
N VAL A 222 31.57 2.12 -3.17
CA VAL A 222 31.75 3.19 -2.19
C VAL A 222 32.11 2.57 -0.84
N LEU A 223 33.23 2.98 -0.26
CA LEU A 223 33.71 2.56 1.05
C LEU A 223 33.73 3.73 2.04
N LEU A 224 32.96 3.61 3.12
CA LEU A 224 33.08 4.43 4.32
C LEU A 224 33.76 3.58 5.38
N ALA A 225 35.01 3.93 5.70
CA ALA A 225 35.79 3.32 6.76
C ALA A 225 36.05 4.34 7.86
N GLY A 226 35.52 4.13 9.08
CA GLY A 226 35.65 5.06 10.20
C GLY A 226 35.19 6.50 9.93
N SER A 227 34.32 6.72 8.94
CA SER A 227 33.99 8.06 8.43
C SER A 227 32.66 8.59 8.96
N THR A 228 32.56 9.89 9.19
CA THR A 228 31.37 10.57 9.70
C THR A 228 30.82 11.55 8.68
N ILE A 229 29.53 11.45 8.35
CA ILE A 229 28.84 12.38 7.45
C ILE A 229 27.70 13.06 8.21
N GLN A 230 27.66 14.39 8.20
CA GLN A 230 26.63 15.19 8.86
C GLN A 230 26.09 16.24 7.89
N THR A 231 24.79 16.17 7.58
CA THR A 231 24.18 17.10 6.60
C THR A 231 23.02 17.92 7.13
N GLY A 232 22.58 17.71 8.37
CA GLY A 232 21.40 18.37 8.91
C GLY A 232 20.19 18.11 8.00
N THR A 233 19.57 19.18 7.49
CA THR A 233 18.44 19.11 6.55
C THR A 233 18.81 18.53 5.18
N GLY A 234 20.10 18.48 4.82
CA GLY A 234 20.57 18.00 3.53
C GLY A 234 20.40 16.50 3.37
N LYS A 235 20.36 16.01 2.13
CA LYS A 235 20.22 14.60 1.76
C LYS A 235 21.57 13.94 1.52
N VAL A 236 21.72 12.69 1.95
CA VAL A 236 22.87 11.82 1.61
C VAL A 236 22.43 10.79 0.57
N THR A 237 23.16 10.69 -0.54
CA THR A 237 22.92 9.70 -1.61
C THR A 237 24.20 8.93 -1.86
N LEU A 238 24.17 7.62 -1.67
CA LEU A 238 25.29 6.73 -1.98
C LEU A 238 24.84 5.76 -3.07
N ILE A 239 25.60 5.72 -4.17
CA ILE A 239 25.35 4.85 -5.31
C ILE A 239 26.60 4.00 -5.52
N GLY A 240 26.44 2.70 -5.42
CA GLY A 240 27.55 1.77 -5.38
C GLY A 240 27.40 0.62 -6.36
N LYS A 241 28.48 0.32 -7.07
CA LYS A 241 28.58 -0.85 -7.95
C LYS A 241 29.89 -1.59 -7.69
N SER A 242 29.83 -2.91 -7.59
CA SER A 242 31.03 -3.75 -7.56
C SER A 242 30.80 -4.94 -8.47
N GLU A 243 31.72 -5.15 -9.41
CA GLU A 243 31.75 -6.30 -10.32
C GLU A 243 32.73 -7.37 -9.85
N GLY A 244 33.33 -7.18 -8.66
CA GLY A 244 34.21 -8.16 -8.02
C GLY A 244 33.52 -9.50 -7.81
N SER A 245 34.33 -10.56 -7.83
CA SER A 245 33.89 -11.95 -7.75
C SER A 245 33.76 -12.46 -6.31
N ASN A 246 34.44 -11.81 -5.34
CA ASN A 246 34.44 -12.23 -3.95
C ASN A 246 33.32 -11.54 -3.14
N PRO A 247 32.19 -12.23 -2.84
CA PRO A 247 31.03 -11.62 -2.20
C PRO A 247 31.28 -11.13 -0.77
N ALA A 248 32.39 -11.50 -0.14
CA ALA A 248 32.76 -11.02 1.20
C ALA A 248 33.30 -9.58 1.19
N VAL A 249 33.85 -9.12 0.05
CA VAL A 249 34.47 -7.78 -0.08
C VAL A 249 33.91 -6.97 -1.24
N ALA A 250 33.43 -7.63 -2.30
CA ALA A 250 32.81 -7.03 -3.47
C ALA A 250 31.37 -6.57 -3.15
N LYS A 251 31.26 -5.41 -2.50
CA LYS A 251 29.98 -4.78 -2.13
C LYS A 251 29.82 -3.48 -2.89
N GLY A 252 28.67 -3.20 -3.49
CA GLY A 252 28.49 -1.89 -4.13
C GLY A 252 28.64 -0.76 -3.11
N ILE A 253 28.10 -0.92 -1.90
CA ILE A 253 28.29 0.00 -0.78
C ILE A 253 28.79 -0.75 0.45
N LYS A 254 29.81 -0.21 1.11
CA LYS A 254 30.28 -0.70 2.41
C LYS A 254 30.38 0.46 3.40
N ILE A 255 29.68 0.33 4.53
CA ILE A 255 29.71 1.27 5.65
C ILE A 255 30.13 0.47 6.88
N ASP A 256 31.38 0.66 7.31
CA ASP A 256 31.95 -0.11 8.41
C ASP A 256 31.40 0.31 9.78
N GLY A 257 31.67 -0.49 10.82
CA GLY A 257 31.16 -0.25 12.17
C GLY A 257 31.69 1.02 12.84
N GLY A 258 32.77 1.61 12.32
CA GLY A 258 33.29 2.89 12.79
C GLY A 258 32.65 4.11 12.11
N SER A 259 31.86 3.88 11.06
CA SER A 259 31.27 4.94 10.25
C SER A 259 29.88 5.33 10.73
N SER A 260 29.54 6.61 10.54
CA SER A 260 28.23 7.15 10.86
C SER A 260 27.73 8.18 9.85
N ILE A 261 26.41 8.20 9.63
CA ILE A 261 25.73 9.19 8.80
C ILE A 261 24.57 9.79 9.60
N THR A 262 24.51 11.12 9.71
CA THR A 262 23.41 11.85 10.34
C THR A 262 22.80 12.84 9.36
N THR A 263 21.54 12.63 9.00
CA THR A 263 20.89 13.33 7.88
C THR A 263 19.36 13.28 8.00
N ARG A 264 18.64 14.24 7.41
CA ARG A 264 17.19 14.10 7.12
C ARG A 264 16.84 12.85 6.34
N THR A 265 17.63 12.62 5.29
CA THR A 265 17.22 11.75 4.18
C THR A 265 18.43 11.05 3.65
N VAL A 266 18.33 9.73 3.56
CA VAL A 266 19.38 8.89 2.99
C VAL A 266 18.81 8.04 1.86
N GLU A 267 19.57 7.94 0.79
CA GLU A 267 19.32 7.04 -0.32
C GLU A 267 20.54 6.17 -0.59
N LEU A 268 20.34 4.85 -0.55
CA LEU A 268 21.37 3.84 -0.80
C LEU A 268 20.93 3.03 -2.04
N ARG A 269 21.63 3.22 -3.15
CA ARG A 269 21.34 2.52 -4.42
C ARG A 269 22.48 1.58 -4.78
N THR A 270 22.25 0.28 -4.61
CA THR A 270 23.27 -0.76 -4.83
C THR A 270 22.65 -2.14 -4.96
N ASP A 271 23.31 -3.03 -5.70
CA ASP A 271 22.91 -4.44 -5.78
C ASP A 271 23.43 -5.28 -4.62
N SER A 272 24.40 -4.77 -3.86
CA SER A 272 24.97 -5.43 -2.68
C SER A 272 25.45 -4.41 -1.66
N ILE A 273 25.17 -4.66 -0.38
CA ILE A 273 25.55 -3.78 0.72
C ILE A 273 26.20 -4.57 1.85
N ASP A 274 27.18 -3.95 2.51
CA ASP A 274 27.65 -4.33 3.83
C ASP A 274 27.43 -3.14 4.76
N LEU A 275 26.44 -3.27 5.64
CA LEU A 275 25.96 -2.20 6.51
C LEU A 275 26.21 -2.57 7.97
N THR A 276 27.33 -2.10 8.52
CA THR A 276 27.68 -2.30 9.94
C THR A 276 27.70 -0.99 10.72
N GLY A 277 27.97 0.14 10.05
CA GLY A 277 27.88 1.49 10.61
C GLY A 277 26.45 1.98 10.80
N GLN A 278 26.31 3.11 11.49
CA GLN A 278 25.02 3.68 11.88
C GLN A 278 24.57 4.79 10.93
N ILE A 279 23.31 4.78 10.53
CA ILE A 279 22.66 5.86 9.78
C ILE A 279 21.46 6.35 10.59
N THR A 280 21.44 7.63 10.91
CA THR A 280 20.48 8.22 11.85
C THR A 280 19.75 9.39 11.22
N GLY A 281 18.43 9.31 11.21
CA GLY A 281 17.52 10.39 10.82
C GLY A 281 17.33 11.44 11.91
N ASP A 282 16.58 12.50 11.61
CA ASP A 282 16.10 13.50 12.58
C ASP A 282 14.61 13.36 12.92
N ASN A 283 13.97 12.28 12.45
CA ASN A 283 12.54 11.97 12.56
C ASN A 283 11.59 13.06 12.03
N ASP A 284 12.09 13.95 11.17
CA ASP A 284 11.28 14.95 10.51
C ASP A 284 10.30 14.29 9.51
N PRO A 285 9.03 14.72 9.44
CA PRO A 285 8.05 14.14 8.51
C PRO A 285 8.42 14.18 7.02
N ALA A 286 9.33 15.07 6.61
CA ALA A 286 9.86 15.09 5.24
C ALA A 286 11.05 14.13 5.03
N GLY A 287 11.60 13.57 6.11
CA GLY A 287 12.77 12.70 6.10
C GLY A 287 12.45 11.22 5.87
N TYR A 288 13.30 10.52 5.14
CA TYR A 288 13.18 9.08 4.92
C TYR A 288 14.55 8.42 4.68
N ALA A 289 14.62 7.12 4.98
CA ALA A 289 15.69 6.26 4.49
C ALA A 289 15.16 5.39 3.35
N LYS A 290 15.88 5.33 2.24
CA LYS A 290 15.51 4.49 1.09
C LYS A 290 16.67 3.63 0.65
N VAL A 291 16.42 2.34 0.47
CA VAL A 291 17.41 1.36 -0.01
C VAL A 291 16.82 0.60 -1.19
N TRP A 292 17.50 0.57 -2.33
CA TRP A 292 17.02 -0.17 -3.51
C TRP A 292 18.16 -0.61 -4.42
N THR A 293 17.82 -1.49 -5.36
CA THR A 293 18.80 -2.08 -6.29
C THR A 293 19.27 -1.06 -7.32
N LEU A 294 20.53 -1.19 -7.73
CA LEU A 294 21.05 -0.38 -8.84
C LEU A 294 20.57 -0.95 -10.17
N SER A 295 20.59 -2.27 -10.31
CA SER A 295 20.19 -3.00 -11.51
C SER A 295 18.74 -3.47 -11.46
N ASP A 296 18.12 -3.52 -12.64
CA ASP A 296 16.75 -4.01 -12.80
C ASP A 296 16.63 -5.52 -12.62
N GLY A 297 15.55 -5.96 -11.99
CA GLY A 297 15.26 -7.38 -11.75
C GLY A 297 16.07 -8.04 -10.64
N ARG A 298 16.93 -7.30 -9.92
CA ARG A 298 17.66 -7.83 -8.76
C ARG A 298 16.71 -8.10 -7.59
N ALA A 299 17.03 -9.14 -6.82
CA ALA A 299 16.27 -9.46 -5.61
C ALA A 299 16.68 -8.54 -4.46
N ILE A 300 15.74 -8.29 -3.54
CA ILE A 300 16.01 -7.71 -2.22
C ILE A 300 15.52 -8.69 -1.18
N ASN A 301 16.33 -9.01 -0.18
CA ASN A 301 15.97 -9.98 0.84
C ASN A 301 16.09 -9.37 2.24
N PHE A 302 15.12 -9.65 3.10
CA PHE A 302 15.29 -9.52 4.55
C PHE A 302 15.70 -10.87 5.13
N GLY A 303 16.90 -10.95 5.70
CA GLY A 303 17.52 -12.18 6.20
C GLY A 303 18.48 -12.83 5.21
N THR A 304 18.66 -14.15 5.30
CA THR A 304 19.58 -14.90 4.43
C THR A 304 18.96 -15.13 3.05
N GLY A 305 19.47 -14.42 2.03
CA GLY A 305 19.11 -14.62 0.62
C GLY A 305 20.30 -15.06 -0.23
N THR A 306 20.05 -15.40 -1.49
CA THR A 306 21.10 -15.64 -2.49
C THR A 306 20.85 -14.74 -3.71
N GLY A 307 21.83 -13.93 -4.09
CA GLY A 307 21.86 -13.27 -5.40
C GLY A 307 21.23 -11.86 -5.50
N GLY A 308 21.16 -11.10 -4.40
CA GLY A 308 20.59 -9.75 -4.39
C GLY A 308 21.08 -8.84 -3.26
N LEU A 309 20.31 -7.77 -3.03
CA LEU A 309 20.51 -6.82 -1.94
C LEU A 309 19.96 -7.40 -0.64
N ASP A 310 20.84 -7.86 0.24
CA ASP A 310 20.46 -8.49 1.50
C ASP A 310 20.49 -7.49 2.66
N LEU A 311 19.41 -7.42 3.43
CA LEU A 311 19.23 -6.58 4.61
C LEU A 311 18.95 -7.46 5.84
N ALA A 312 19.50 -7.08 6.99
CA ALA A 312 19.14 -7.75 8.24
C ALA A 312 17.69 -7.44 8.61
N GLY A 313 17.00 -8.38 9.28
CA GLY A 313 15.60 -8.20 9.67
C GLY A 313 15.37 -7.03 10.64
N ASP A 314 16.39 -6.69 11.43
CA ASP A 314 16.36 -5.60 12.40
C ASP A 314 16.92 -4.27 11.85
N THR A 315 17.24 -4.19 10.55
CA THR A 315 17.88 -3.01 9.91
C THR A 315 17.19 -1.69 10.29
N PHE A 316 15.85 -1.68 10.36
CA PHE A 316 15.01 -0.50 10.60
C PHE A 316 14.42 -0.43 12.01
N SER A 317 14.85 -1.29 12.93
CA SER A 317 14.41 -1.29 14.32
C SER A 317 15.15 -0.22 15.14
N GLY A 318 14.71 0.06 16.37
CA GLY A 318 15.39 1.02 17.25
C GLY A 318 16.83 0.62 17.63
N SER A 319 17.18 -0.67 17.53
CA SER A 319 18.54 -1.19 17.70
C SER A 319 19.26 -1.47 16.37
N GLY A 320 18.61 -1.15 15.26
CA GLY A 320 19.09 -1.41 13.90
C GLY A 320 20.20 -0.46 13.45
N LYS A 321 20.51 -0.56 12.16
CA LYS A 321 21.54 0.25 11.49
C LYS A 321 20.99 1.53 10.87
N ILE A 322 19.70 1.57 10.58
CA ILE A 322 19.00 2.73 10.04
C ILE A 322 17.90 3.10 11.02
N THR A 323 18.07 4.21 11.73
CA THR A 323 17.19 4.58 12.85
C THR A 323 16.72 6.03 12.75
N ASN A 324 15.66 6.36 13.49
CA ASN A 324 15.16 7.73 13.66
C ASN A 324 14.75 8.44 12.36
N PHE A 325 14.34 7.71 11.31
CA PHE A 325 13.68 8.27 10.14
C PHE A 325 12.17 8.16 10.30
N TYR A 326 11.44 9.16 9.82
CA TYR A 326 9.97 9.14 9.83
C TYR A 326 9.41 7.95 9.01
N LYS A 327 10.09 7.60 7.92
CA LYS A 327 9.74 6.50 7.03
C LYS A 327 10.96 5.78 6.47
N ASN A 328 10.88 4.46 6.36
CA ASN A 328 11.84 3.62 5.66
C ASN A 328 11.20 3.07 4.38
N ILE A 329 11.95 3.04 3.28
CA ILE A 329 11.50 2.60 1.97
C ILE A 329 12.50 1.57 1.43
N VAL A 330 12.01 0.41 1.02
CA VAL A 330 12.81 -0.64 0.39
C VAL A 330 12.29 -0.94 -1.00
N GLY A 331 13.15 -0.75 -2.00
CA GLY A 331 12.80 -0.83 -3.41
C GLY A 331 12.33 0.51 -4.00
N ASP A 332 11.84 0.47 -5.23
CA ASP A 332 11.45 1.65 -5.99
C ASP A 332 10.33 1.35 -7.00
N VAL A 333 9.45 2.32 -7.26
CA VAL A 333 8.31 2.15 -8.17
C VAL A 333 8.71 2.00 -9.64
N GLY A 334 9.84 2.59 -10.02
CA GLY A 334 10.42 2.55 -11.36
C GLY A 334 11.43 1.42 -11.58
N GLN A 335 11.79 0.69 -10.52
CA GLN A 335 12.76 -0.41 -10.58
C GLN A 335 12.06 -1.73 -10.27
N LYS A 336 12.14 -2.70 -11.18
CA LYS A 336 11.64 -4.05 -10.91
C LYS A 336 12.56 -4.71 -9.90
N ALA A 337 12.01 -5.13 -8.76
CA ALA A 337 12.72 -5.93 -7.77
C ALA A 337 11.79 -7.00 -7.19
N ASN A 338 12.32 -8.21 -7.02
CA ASN A 338 11.62 -9.23 -6.24
C ASN A 338 12.02 -9.08 -4.77
N ILE A 339 11.06 -8.88 -3.88
CA ILE A 339 11.32 -8.70 -2.45
C ILE A 339 10.92 -9.95 -1.69
N THR A 340 11.87 -10.57 -0.99
CA THR A 340 11.61 -11.67 -0.06
C THR A 340 11.73 -11.17 1.38
N VAL A 341 10.63 -11.24 2.14
CA VAL A 341 10.57 -10.79 3.53
C VAL A 341 10.67 -12.01 4.45
N GLY A 342 11.92 -12.43 4.77
CA GLY A 342 12.22 -13.51 5.71
C GLY A 342 11.99 -13.15 7.18
N GLY A 343 11.83 -11.86 7.47
CA GLY A 343 11.46 -11.29 8.76
C GLY A 343 11.97 -9.86 8.86
N VAL A 344 11.13 -8.92 9.29
CA VAL A 344 11.53 -7.51 9.44
C VAL A 344 10.83 -6.84 10.62
N THR A 345 11.58 -6.04 11.36
CA THR A 345 11.06 -5.15 12.40
C THR A 345 11.40 -3.70 12.04
N SER A 346 10.39 -2.82 12.06
CA SER A 346 10.55 -1.39 11.80
C SER A 346 10.05 -0.55 12.98
N GLY A 347 10.88 0.39 13.44
CA GLY A 347 10.53 1.37 14.47
C GLY A 347 9.72 2.56 13.95
N SER A 348 9.54 2.67 12.62
CA SER A 348 8.77 3.73 11.96
C SER A 348 8.00 3.20 10.76
N ASP A 349 7.35 4.07 9.98
CA ASP A 349 6.61 3.66 8.78
C ASP A 349 7.54 2.89 7.82
N LEU A 350 7.07 1.75 7.29
CA LEU A 350 7.84 0.91 6.37
C LEU A 350 7.09 0.80 5.04
N GLU A 351 7.75 1.11 3.94
CA GLU A 351 7.27 0.85 2.59
C GLU A 351 8.13 -0.19 1.89
N LEU A 352 7.50 -1.21 1.33
CA LEU A 352 8.14 -2.21 0.50
C LEU A 352 7.59 -2.08 -0.93
N ASN A 353 8.45 -1.76 -1.89
CA ASN A 353 8.06 -1.46 -3.27
C ASN A 353 8.81 -2.33 -4.27
N THR A 354 8.08 -3.20 -4.97
CA THR A 354 8.66 -4.15 -5.94
C THR A 354 8.70 -3.62 -7.37
N GLY A 355 8.14 -2.44 -7.64
CA GLY A 355 7.88 -1.99 -9.00
C GLY A 355 7.05 -3.04 -9.77
N ALA A 356 7.59 -3.54 -10.88
CA ALA A 356 6.98 -4.63 -11.67
C ALA A 356 7.30 -6.06 -11.15
N GLY A 357 8.01 -6.18 -10.03
CA GLY A 357 8.39 -7.47 -9.43
C GLY A 357 7.33 -8.04 -8.48
N THR A 358 7.71 -9.09 -7.74
CA THR A 358 6.84 -9.79 -6.78
C THR A 358 7.35 -9.69 -5.36
N MET A 359 6.45 -9.78 -4.38
CA MET A 359 6.75 -9.79 -2.96
C MET A 359 6.34 -11.11 -2.31
N ALA A 360 7.26 -11.76 -1.63
CA ALA A 360 7.03 -12.96 -0.84
C ALA A 360 7.21 -12.66 0.65
N VAL A 361 6.13 -12.68 1.44
CA VAL A 361 6.17 -12.45 2.90
C VAL A 361 6.17 -13.80 3.62
N SER A 362 7.37 -14.34 3.85
CA SER A 362 7.57 -15.67 4.45
C SER A 362 7.79 -15.62 5.96
N GLY A 363 8.31 -14.52 6.50
CA GLY A 363 8.56 -14.33 7.93
C GLY A 363 7.66 -13.29 8.60
N THR A 364 7.96 -13.00 9.87
CA THR A 364 7.22 -11.99 10.64
C THR A 364 7.56 -10.58 10.17
N VAL A 365 6.55 -9.75 9.94
CA VAL A 365 6.68 -8.32 9.70
C VAL A 365 6.08 -7.60 10.90
N ASP A 366 6.90 -6.86 11.63
CA ASP A 366 6.49 -6.12 12.83
C ASP A 366 6.79 -4.64 12.67
N VAL A 367 5.74 -3.83 12.50
CA VAL A 367 5.84 -2.37 12.43
C VAL A 367 5.28 -1.81 13.72
N ALA A 368 6.10 -0.99 14.40
CA ALA A 368 5.79 -0.45 15.71
C ALA A 368 4.43 0.27 15.76
N SER A 369 3.79 0.26 16.93
CA SER A 369 2.49 0.92 17.14
C SER A 369 2.54 2.40 16.76
N GLY A 370 1.46 2.91 16.16
CA GLY A 370 1.38 4.26 15.61
C GLY A 370 1.91 4.39 14.18
N HIS A 371 2.60 3.36 13.67
CA HIS A 371 3.20 3.35 12.34
C HIS A 371 2.49 2.41 11.36
N ALA A 372 2.76 2.62 10.08
CA ALA A 372 2.12 1.92 8.98
C ALA A 372 3.08 1.09 8.14
N LEU A 373 2.56 -0.01 7.60
CA LEU A 373 3.19 -0.82 6.57
C LEU A 373 2.54 -0.52 5.21
N THR A 374 3.31 -0.08 4.23
CA THR A 374 2.87 0.04 2.84
C THR A 374 3.45 -1.09 2.01
N LEU A 375 2.60 -1.85 1.32
CA LEU A 375 3.01 -2.88 0.36
C LEU A 375 2.65 -2.41 -1.05
N ALA A 376 3.68 -2.13 -1.86
CA ALA A 376 3.55 -1.61 -3.22
C ALA A 376 4.06 -2.63 -4.25
N SER A 377 3.22 -2.96 -5.23
CA SER A 377 3.57 -3.92 -6.28
C SER A 377 2.66 -3.81 -7.50
N LYS A 378 3.22 -3.92 -8.69
CA LYS A 378 2.47 -4.18 -9.93
C LYS A 378 2.43 -5.67 -10.30
N GLY A 379 3.14 -6.52 -9.57
CA GLY A 379 3.19 -7.97 -9.79
C GLY A 379 2.26 -8.74 -8.85
N GLN A 380 2.83 -9.37 -7.82
CA GLN A 380 2.08 -10.16 -6.83
C GLN A 380 2.63 -9.86 -5.44
N VAL A 381 1.76 -9.87 -4.43
CA VAL A 381 2.14 -9.91 -3.01
C VAL A 381 1.54 -11.17 -2.39
N ALA A 382 2.37 -12.10 -1.95
CA ALA A 382 1.89 -13.35 -1.34
C ALA A 382 2.66 -13.66 -0.06
N GLY A 383 1.97 -14.14 0.96
CA GLY A 383 2.62 -14.48 2.21
C GLY A 383 1.78 -15.29 3.19
N THR A 384 2.48 -16.14 3.92
CA THR A 384 2.00 -16.86 5.10
C THR A 384 2.62 -16.33 6.39
N GLY A 385 3.61 -15.43 6.29
CA GLY A 385 4.21 -14.74 7.43
C GLY A 385 3.19 -13.87 8.17
N LYS A 386 3.41 -13.69 9.48
CA LYS A 386 2.56 -12.84 10.33
C LYS A 386 2.91 -11.38 10.13
N ILE A 387 1.93 -10.55 9.78
CA ILE A 387 2.06 -9.09 9.76
C ILE A 387 1.40 -8.49 11.01
N THR A 388 2.14 -7.66 11.75
CA THR A 388 1.65 -6.83 12.86
C THR A 388 1.85 -5.37 12.49
N THR A 389 0.76 -4.61 12.39
CA THR A 389 0.82 -3.16 12.12
C THR A 389 -0.51 -2.50 12.46
N ASP A 390 -0.48 -1.22 12.82
CA ASP A 390 -1.69 -0.42 13.04
C ASP A 390 -2.38 -0.06 11.73
N ALA A 391 -1.64 0.05 10.63
CA ALA A 391 -2.19 0.38 9.32
C ALA A 391 -1.44 -0.34 8.20
N LEU A 392 -2.13 -1.24 7.51
CA LEU A 392 -1.68 -1.84 6.26
C LEU A 392 -2.21 -1.01 5.08
N ARG A 393 -1.32 -0.41 4.31
CA ARG A 393 -1.64 0.35 3.09
C ARG A 393 -1.23 -0.46 1.87
N LEU A 394 -2.16 -0.70 0.97
CA LEU A 394 -1.89 -1.41 -0.28
C LEU A 394 -1.74 -0.41 -1.43
N ASP A 395 -0.61 -0.45 -2.14
CA ASP A 395 -0.43 0.23 -3.43
C ASP A 395 -0.20 -0.83 -4.51
N ALA A 396 -1.24 -1.63 -4.73
CA ALA A 396 -1.18 -2.89 -5.46
C ALA A 396 -2.31 -3.00 -6.51
N ALA A 397 -2.70 -1.88 -7.13
CA ALA A 397 -3.86 -1.82 -8.03
C ALA A 397 -3.82 -2.86 -9.17
N ASP A 398 -2.63 -3.21 -9.65
CA ASP A 398 -2.41 -4.21 -10.70
C ASP A 398 -2.08 -5.61 -10.16
N ALA A 399 -1.84 -5.73 -8.85
CA ALA A 399 -1.32 -6.92 -8.21
C ALA A 399 -2.36 -7.69 -7.38
N GLU A 400 -2.25 -9.01 -7.41
CA GLU A 400 -2.98 -9.88 -6.48
C GLU A 400 -2.24 -9.92 -5.14
N VAL A 401 -2.97 -9.65 -4.06
CA VAL A 401 -2.47 -9.61 -2.69
C VAL A 401 -3.09 -10.75 -1.89
N SER A 402 -2.27 -11.66 -1.37
CA SER A 402 -2.69 -12.83 -0.57
C SER A 402 -1.88 -12.93 0.72
N LEU A 403 -2.45 -12.45 1.82
CA LEU A 403 -1.83 -12.38 3.14
C LEU A 403 -2.60 -13.32 4.09
N THR A 404 -2.13 -14.55 4.19
CA THR A 404 -2.87 -15.65 4.84
C THR A 404 -2.31 -16.07 6.19
N GLY A 405 -1.22 -15.42 6.63
CA GLY A 405 -0.68 -15.58 7.97
C GLY A 405 -1.67 -15.17 9.06
N ALA A 406 -1.32 -15.47 10.31
CA ALA A 406 -2.09 -15.07 11.49
C ALA A 406 -1.91 -13.57 11.81
N ASN A 407 -2.29 -12.71 10.87
CA ASN A 407 -2.01 -11.28 10.92
C ASN A 407 -2.71 -10.60 12.12
N ALA A 408 -2.10 -9.52 12.59
CA ALA A 408 -2.62 -8.63 13.62
C ALA A 408 -2.60 -7.20 13.08
N VAL A 409 -3.35 -7.00 11.98
CA VAL A 409 -3.55 -5.69 11.33
C VAL A 409 -4.77 -5.03 11.96
N LYS A 410 -4.64 -3.78 12.40
CA LYS A 410 -5.78 -3.03 12.95
C LYS A 410 -6.64 -2.40 11.85
N ASN A 411 -6.02 -1.95 10.75
CA ASN A 411 -6.73 -1.32 9.66
C ASN A 411 -6.07 -1.61 8.30
N VAL A 412 -6.88 -1.85 7.25
CA VAL A 412 -6.41 -1.97 5.87
C VAL A 412 -7.06 -0.93 4.96
N ASP A 413 -6.24 -0.24 4.17
CA ASP A 413 -6.64 0.74 3.16
C ASP A 413 -5.86 0.52 1.85
N GLY A 414 -6.24 1.24 0.80
CA GLY A 414 -5.46 1.36 -0.44
C GLY A 414 -6.10 0.63 -1.62
N LYS A 415 -5.28 0.02 -2.47
CA LYS A 415 -5.72 -0.58 -3.74
C LYS A 415 -5.10 -1.95 -3.95
N ALA A 416 -5.89 -2.91 -4.42
CA ALA A 416 -5.44 -4.23 -4.85
C ALA A 416 -6.21 -4.69 -6.10
N LYS A 417 -5.61 -5.47 -7.01
CA LYS A 417 -6.38 -6.14 -8.09
C LYS A 417 -7.31 -7.20 -7.51
N LYS A 418 -6.80 -7.95 -6.52
CA LYS A 418 -7.49 -8.95 -5.70
C LYS A 418 -6.89 -8.90 -4.30
N LEU A 419 -7.72 -9.01 -3.26
CA LEU A 419 -7.26 -9.14 -1.88
C LEU A 419 -7.73 -10.46 -1.26
N THR A 420 -6.81 -11.20 -0.64
CA THR A 420 -7.11 -12.27 0.30
C THR A 420 -6.38 -11.94 1.59
N LEU A 421 -7.11 -11.77 2.69
CA LEU A 421 -6.55 -11.36 3.98
C LEU A 421 -7.15 -12.19 5.10
N LYS A 422 -6.30 -12.86 5.88
CA LYS A 422 -6.68 -13.45 7.18
C LYS A 422 -6.19 -12.57 8.31
N ASN A 423 -7.02 -12.31 9.31
CA ASN A 423 -6.65 -11.52 10.48
C ASN A 423 -7.10 -12.21 11.78
N SER A 424 -6.19 -12.33 12.73
CA SER A 424 -6.41 -13.02 14.01
C SER A 424 -7.16 -12.20 15.04
N GLY A 425 -7.17 -10.87 14.90
CA GLY A 425 -7.85 -9.95 15.81
C GLY A 425 -8.85 -9.08 15.07
N ASN A 426 -9.34 -8.03 15.75
CA ASN A 426 -10.25 -7.07 15.15
C ASN A 426 -9.57 -6.33 13.98
N LEU A 427 -10.35 -6.05 12.93
CA LEU A 427 -9.88 -5.39 11.71
C LEU A 427 -10.87 -4.30 11.29
N ALA A 428 -10.37 -3.12 11.00
CA ALA A 428 -11.08 -2.11 10.24
C ALA A 428 -10.66 -2.15 8.75
N VAL A 429 -11.59 -1.86 7.85
CA VAL A 429 -11.36 -1.80 6.40
C VAL A 429 -11.83 -0.47 5.87
N GLY A 430 -10.94 0.24 5.17
CA GLY A 430 -11.29 1.48 4.50
C GLY A 430 -11.60 2.64 5.45
N ALA A 431 -11.11 2.61 6.69
CA ALA A 431 -11.47 3.58 7.72
C ALA A 431 -10.79 4.94 7.54
N LYS A 432 -9.67 5.03 6.80
CA LYS A 432 -8.93 6.29 6.64
C LYS A 432 -8.95 6.81 5.22
N THR A 433 -8.69 5.96 4.23
CA THR A 433 -8.60 6.39 2.81
C THR A 433 -9.47 5.55 1.87
N GLY A 434 -10.10 4.50 2.40
CA GLY A 434 -10.89 3.55 1.62
C GLY A 434 -10.04 2.41 1.08
N LEU A 435 -10.69 1.28 0.80
CA LEU A 435 -10.13 0.12 0.14
C LEU A 435 -10.77 -0.06 -1.24
N VAL A 436 -9.94 -0.14 -2.29
CA VAL A 436 -10.39 -0.42 -3.65
C VAL A 436 -9.85 -1.77 -4.10
N THR A 437 -10.75 -2.64 -4.55
CA THR A 437 -10.39 -3.90 -5.20
C THR A 437 -10.84 -3.92 -6.66
N GLY A 438 -10.02 -4.53 -7.51
CA GLY A 438 -10.28 -4.69 -8.94
C GLY A 438 -11.27 -5.83 -9.24
N ALA A 439 -11.21 -6.35 -10.48
CA ALA A 439 -12.07 -7.44 -10.93
C ALA A 439 -11.82 -8.78 -10.19
N GLY A 440 -10.71 -8.90 -9.44
CA GLY A 440 -10.41 -10.10 -8.67
C GLY A 440 -11.15 -10.20 -7.33
N GLY A 441 -11.72 -9.10 -6.84
CA GLY A 441 -12.52 -9.09 -5.61
C GLY A 441 -11.71 -9.06 -4.31
N ALA A 442 -12.40 -9.31 -3.20
CA ALA A 442 -11.80 -9.39 -1.86
C ALA A 442 -12.34 -10.61 -1.09
N ASP A 443 -11.47 -11.28 -0.34
CA ASP A 443 -11.79 -12.35 0.60
C ASP A 443 -11.10 -12.03 1.94
N ILE A 444 -11.87 -11.51 2.89
CA ILE A 444 -11.39 -11.03 4.19
C ILE A 444 -11.99 -11.92 5.28
N ASP A 445 -11.14 -12.66 5.99
CA ASP A 445 -11.53 -13.60 7.06
C ASP A 445 -10.91 -13.18 8.39
N VAL A 446 -11.77 -12.78 9.33
CA VAL A 446 -11.39 -12.15 10.59
C VAL A 446 -11.84 -13.02 11.76
N ALA A 447 -10.91 -13.39 12.63
CA ALA A 447 -11.23 -14.17 13.84
C ALA A 447 -11.84 -13.31 14.96
N GLY A 448 -11.76 -11.98 14.86
CA GLY A 448 -12.44 -11.02 15.74
C GLY A 448 -13.60 -10.30 15.06
N ASP A 449 -13.79 -9.03 15.42
CA ASP A 449 -14.74 -8.12 14.78
C ASP A 449 -14.18 -7.52 13.48
N LEU A 450 -15.05 -7.30 12.50
CA LEU A 450 -14.74 -6.63 11.24
C LEU A 450 -15.56 -5.35 11.12
N THR A 451 -14.89 -4.22 11.02
CA THR A 451 -15.51 -2.91 10.79
C THR A 451 -15.22 -2.43 9.37
N VAL A 452 -16.23 -1.96 8.65
CA VAL A 452 -16.08 -1.32 7.33
C VAL A 452 -16.41 0.15 7.44
N GLY A 453 -15.45 0.99 7.06
CA GLY A 453 -15.50 2.44 7.28
C GLY A 453 -14.91 2.86 8.63
N GLY A 454 -14.95 4.16 8.89
CA GLY A 454 -14.56 4.75 10.17
C GLY A 454 -15.72 5.55 10.76
N THR A 455 -15.55 6.04 11.99
CA THR A 455 -16.56 6.86 12.70
C THR A 455 -16.88 8.18 12.00
N THR A 456 -16.04 8.59 11.05
CA THR A 456 -16.27 9.73 10.17
C THR A 456 -16.29 9.23 8.73
N PRO A 457 -17.35 9.51 7.95
CA PRO A 457 -17.39 9.18 6.54
C PRO A 457 -16.22 9.79 5.78
N LEU A 458 -15.74 9.09 4.75
CA LEU A 458 -14.67 9.59 3.90
C LEU A 458 -15.11 10.86 3.16
N ALA A 459 -14.17 11.79 2.98
CA ALA A 459 -14.41 13.05 2.31
C ALA A 459 -15.00 12.85 0.90
N GLY A 460 -15.95 13.72 0.52
CA GLY A 460 -16.61 13.64 -0.78
C GLY A 460 -17.57 12.46 -0.95
N GLY A 461 -17.94 11.77 0.14
CA GLY A 461 -18.82 10.60 0.08
C GLY A 461 -18.16 9.38 -0.58
N ALA A 462 -16.82 9.30 -0.52
CA ALA A 462 -16.11 8.16 -1.07
C ALA A 462 -16.50 6.87 -0.34
N ALA A 463 -16.60 5.77 -1.11
CA ALA A 463 -16.88 4.46 -0.53
C ALA A 463 -15.73 4.00 0.37
N ALA A 464 -16.07 3.49 1.55
CA ALA A 464 -15.11 2.84 2.44
C ALA A 464 -14.54 1.60 1.76
N LEU A 465 -15.37 0.87 1.01
CA LEU A 465 -14.93 -0.27 0.21
C LEU A 465 -15.54 -0.18 -1.18
N LYS A 466 -14.67 -0.08 -2.20
CA LYS A 466 -15.06 -0.18 -3.60
C LYS A 466 -14.54 -1.49 -4.18
N ASN A 467 -15.42 -2.26 -4.80
CA ASN A 467 -15.10 -3.54 -5.40
C ASN A 467 -15.41 -3.53 -6.90
N GLY A 468 -14.68 -4.32 -7.68
CA GLY A 468 -14.98 -4.57 -9.09
C GLY A 468 -16.15 -5.54 -9.27
N ALA A 469 -16.06 -6.37 -10.30
CA ALA A 469 -17.03 -7.45 -10.55
C ALA A 469 -16.70 -8.76 -9.81
N GLY A 470 -15.52 -8.84 -9.17
CA GLY A 470 -15.10 -10.03 -8.40
C GLY A 470 -15.93 -10.22 -7.13
N ALA A 471 -15.88 -11.41 -6.55
CA ALA A 471 -16.58 -11.69 -5.30
C ALA A 471 -16.02 -10.85 -4.14
N LEU A 472 -16.91 -10.33 -3.30
CA LEU A 472 -16.57 -9.61 -2.07
C LEU A 472 -17.06 -10.43 -0.89
N LYS A 473 -16.14 -11.14 -0.23
CA LYS A 473 -16.43 -11.95 0.95
C LYS A 473 -15.85 -11.27 2.17
N LEU A 474 -16.73 -10.89 3.09
CA LEU A 474 -16.38 -10.30 4.37
C LEU A 474 -16.87 -11.26 5.46
N LYS A 475 -15.93 -11.84 6.19
CA LYS A 475 -16.20 -12.81 7.23
C LYS A 475 -15.60 -12.37 8.55
N ALA A 476 -16.39 -12.44 9.62
CA ALA A 476 -15.98 -12.18 10.98
C ALA A 476 -16.45 -13.31 11.89
N SER A 477 -15.67 -13.68 12.89
CA SER A 477 -16.15 -14.58 13.94
C SER A 477 -16.92 -13.83 15.03
N GLY A 478 -16.68 -12.53 15.17
CA GLY A 478 -17.45 -11.62 16.03
C GLY A 478 -18.58 -10.91 15.26
N THR A 479 -18.60 -9.59 15.37
CA THR A 479 -19.52 -8.70 14.67
C THR A 479 -18.89 -8.21 13.36
N LEU A 480 -19.68 -8.18 12.29
CA LEU A 480 -19.37 -7.42 11.08
C LEU A 480 -20.22 -6.15 11.09
N ALA A 481 -19.58 -4.99 11.23
CA ALA A 481 -20.23 -3.69 11.27
C ALA A 481 -19.87 -2.87 10.02
N VAL A 482 -20.88 -2.35 9.33
CA VAL A 482 -20.71 -1.26 8.36
C VAL A 482 -21.06 0.02 9.09
N GLU A 483 -20.07 0.88 9.31
CA GLU A 483 -20.20 2.09 10.13
C GLU A 483 -21.20 3.09 9.54
N ASP A 484 -21.62 4.03 10.37
CA ASP A 484 -22.53 5.11 9.98
C ASP A 484 -21.99 5.88 8.77
N GLY A 485 -22.84 6.03 7.75
CA GLY A 485 -22.52 6.68 6.48
C GLY A 485 -21.50 5.94 5.59
N ALA A 486 -20.97 4.78 6.02
CA ALA A 486 -20.03 4.02 5.22
C ALA A 486 -20.72 3.37 4.01
N GLN A 487 -20.03 3.42 2.86
CA GLN A 487 -20.53 2.83 1.62
C GLN A 487 -19.64 1.66 1.16
N ILE A 488 -20.29 0.58 0.74
CA ILE A 488 -19.70 -0.58 0.07
C ILE A 488 -20.29 -0.65 -1.34
N ASP A 489 -19.48 -0.35 -2.35
CA ASP A 489 -19.92 -0.27 -3.73
C ASP A 489 -19.20 -1.26 -4.62
N SER A 490 -19.92 -2.23 -5.20
CA SER A 490 -19.41 -3.11 -6.25
C SER A 490 -19.86 -2.60 -7.62
N THR A 491 -18.90 -2.28 -8.50
CA THR A 491 -19.19 -1.68 -9.82
C THR A 491 -19.71 -2.68 -10.86
N GLY A 492 -19.58 -3.99 -10.61
CA GLY A 492 -20.14 -5.06 -11.45
C GLY A 492 -21.08 -5.99 -10.68
N ALA A 493 -21.45 -7.09 -11.34
CA ALA A 493 -22.30 -8.15 -10.79
C ALA A 493 -21.55 -9.06 -9.81
N ALA A 494 -21.09 -8.46 -8.71
CA ALA A 494 -20.30 -9.11 -7.68
C ALA A 494 -21.16 -10.03 -6.79
N GLN A 495 -20.57 -11.12 -6.32
CA GLN A 495 -21.13 -11.88 -5.19
C GLN A 495 -20.58 -11.27 -3.89
N THR A 496 -21.37 -10.38 -3.29
CA THR A 496 -21.09 -9.78 -1.99
C THR A 496 -21.66 -10.66 -0.90
N THR A 497 -20.86 -11.10 0.06
CA THR A 497 -21.27 -11.95 1.18
C THR A 497 -20.75 -11.38 2.48
N PHE A 498 -21.64 -11.22 3.46
CA PHE A 498 -21.35 -10.95 4.85
C PHE A 498 -21.62 -12.21 5.65
N GLU A 499 -20.61 -12.75 6.34
CA GLU A 499 -20.76 -13.90 7.23
C GLU A 499 -20.21 -13.56 8.61
N ALA A 500 -21.08 -13.46 9.61
CA ALA A 500 -20.68 -13.15 10.99
C ALA A 500 -21.66 -13.71 12.02
N ASN A 501 -21.30 -13.69 13.30
CA ASN A 501 -22.28 -14.00 14.35
C ASN A 501 -23.36 -12.92 14.43
N SER A 502 -22.94 -11.66 14.28
CA SER A 502 -23.81 -10.49 14.18
C SER A 502 -23.40 -9.63 13.01
N VAL A 503 -24.37 -9.09 12.27
CA VAL A 503 -24.15 -8.09 11.21
C VAL A 503 -24.89 -6.82 11.60
N SER A 504 -24.21 -5.68 11.54
CA SER A 504 -24.82 -4.37 11.81
C SER A 504 -24.58 -3.42 10.65
N LEU A 505 -25.64 -2.77 10.19
CA LEU A 505 -25.58 -1.69 9.21
C LEU A 505 -25.96 -0.39 9.90
N GLY A 506 -25.02 0.56 9.92
CA GLY A 506 -25.18 1.86 10.55
C GLY A 506 -26.19 2.77 9.84
N THR A 507 -26.49 3.89 10.49
CA THR A 507 -27.31 4.97 9.92
C THR A 507 -26.61 5.54 8.69
N GLY A 508 -27.32 5.66 7.57
CA GLY A 508 -26.78 6.13 6.29
C GLY A 508 -25.86 5.13 5.57
N ALA A 509 -25.61 3.95 6.14
CA ALA A 509 -24.79 2.93 5.49
C ALA A 509 -25.46 2.43 4.20
N LYS A 510 -24.65 2.15 3.17
CA LYS A 510 -25.14 1.62 1.88
C LYS A 510 -24.25 0.50 1.37
N VAL A 511 -24.87 -0.58 0.89
CA VAL A 511 -24.20 -1.72 0.26
C VAL A 511 -24.85 -1.97 -1.09
N LYS A 512 -24.07 -1.82 -2.16
CA LYS A 512 -24.58 -1.83 -3.53
C LYS A 512 -23.79 -2.78 -4.42
N THR A 513 -24.50 -3.46 -5.34
CA THR A 513 -23.91 -4.19 -6.46
C THR A 513 -24.75 -4.00 -7.73
N ALA A 514 -24.08 -4.01 -8.89
CA ALA A 514 -24.74 -3.89 -10.19
C ALA A 514 -25.09 -5.29 -10.75
N GLY A 515 -26.25 -5.84 -10.39
CA GLY A 515 -26.75 -7.13 -10.91
C GLY A 515 -26.26 -8.39 -10.19
N GLY A 516 -25.41 -8.24 -9.17
CA GLY A 516 -24.83 -9.35 -8.43
C GLY A 516 -25.72 -9.90 -7.31
N THR A 517 -25.10 -10.50 -6.30
CA THR A 517 -25.83 -10.96 -5.11
C THR A 517 -25.28 -10.27 -3.87
N ILE A 518 -26.16 -9.92 -2.93
CA ILE A 518 -25.79 -9.57 -1.56
C ILE A 518 -26.35 -10.67 -0.66
N ASN A 519 -25.48 -11.45 -0.03
CA ASN A 519 -25.87 -12.45 0.95
C ASN A 519 -25.44 -12.02 2.35
N VAL A 520 -26.39 -11.94 3.28
CA VAL A 520 -26.14 -11.64 4.70
C VAL A 520 -26.45 -12.90 5.49
N LYS A 521 -25.39 -13.60 5.90
CA LYS A 521 -25.46 -14.83 6.69
C LYS A 521 -25.05 -14.53 8.13
N THR A 522 -26.04 -14.44 9.01
CA THR A 522 -25.83 -14.02 10.41
C THR A 522 -26.80 -14.72 11.36
N ASP A 523 -26.56 -14.66 12.66
CA ASP A 523 -27.53 -15.08 13.69
C ASP A 523 -28.19 -13.89 14.41
N ALA A 524 -27.65 -12.68 14.20
CA ALA A 524 -28.24 -11.42 14.64
C ALA A 524 -28.04 -10.34 13.56
N LEU A 525 -29.07 -9.52 13.30
CA LEU A 525 -29.02 -8.45 12.31
C LEU A 525 -29.51 -7.15 12.93
N SER A 526 -28.70 -6.11 12.83
CA SER A 526 -29.06 -4.74 13.19
C SER A 526 -29.12 -3.87 11.93
N LEU A 527 -30.21 -3.11 11.79
CA LEU A 527 -30.51 -2.28 10.63
C LEU A 527 -30.85 -0.85 11.07
N PRO A 528 -30.57 0.16 10.23
CA PRO A 528 -30.98 1.53 10.52
C PRO A 528 -32.50 1.68 10.44
N ALA A 529 -33.08 2.50 11.33
CA ALA A 529 -34.52 2.69 11.41
C ALA A 529 -35.04 3.58 10.27
N GLY A 530 -36.04 3.08 9.52
CA GLY A 530 -36.78 3.87 8.52
C GLY A 530 -36.02 4.21 7.24
N GLU A 531 -34.81 3.69 7.04
CA GLU A 531 -34.03 3.95 5.84
C GLU A 531 -34.31 2.93 4.74
N THR A 532 -34.38 3.43 3.50
CA THR A 532 -34.56 2.60 2.32
C THR A 532 -33.25 2.43 1.54
N GLY A 533 -33.17 1.32 0.78
CA GLY A 533 -32.03 1.06 -0.10
C GLY A 533 -30.67 0.96 0.61
N VAL A 534 -30.68 0.53 1.87
CA VAL A 534 -29.47 0.14 2.62
C VAL A 534 -28.74 -0.97 1.87
N LEU A 535 -29.48 -1.97 1.38
CA LEU A 535 -28.98 -3.00 0.49
C LEU A 535 -29.60 -2.81 -0.90
N SER A 536 -28.78 -2.87 -1.96
CA SER A 536 -29.28 -2.78 -3.34
C SER A 536 -28.50 -3.68 -4.28
N SER A 537 -29.21 -4.51 -5.03
CA SER A 537 -28.63 -5.28 -6.13
C SER A 537 -29.51 -5.16 -7.38
N ALA A 538 -29.21 -4.19 -8.25
CA ALA A 538 -30.06 -3.86 -9.40
C ALA A 538 -30.28 -5.08 -10.31
N ASN A 539 -31.50 -5.62 -10.39
CA ASN A 539 -31.85 -6.88 -11.07
C ASN A 539 -31.13 -8.16 -10.57
N GLY A 540 -30.35 -8.08 -9.50
CA GLY A 540 -29.70 -9.21 -8.87
C GLY A 540 -30.49 -9.75 -7.67
N ALA A 541 -29.82 -10.29 -6.66
CA ALA A 541 -30.49 -10.83 -5.47
C ALA A 541 -29.95 -10.27 -4.15
N VAL A 542 -30.83 -10.15 -3.15
CA VAL A 542 -30.48 -9.92 -1.75
C VAL A 542 -31.02 -11.09 -0.93
N THR A 543 -30.16 -11.77 -0.19
CA THR A 543 -30.50 -12.89 0.68
C THR A 543 -30.15 -12.53 2.12
N ILE A 544 -31.09 -12.69 3.03
CA ILE A 544 -30.85 -12.65 4.47
C ILE A 544 -31.09 -14.05 5.01
N GLU A 545 -30.08 -14.69 5.57
CA GLU A 545 -30.17 -16.08 6.03
C GLU A 545 -29.52 -16.30 7.39
N THR A 546 -29.96 -17.35 8.08
CA THR A 546 -29.39 -17.74 9.37
C THR A 546 -28.04 -18.42 9.17
N ARG A 547 -27.05 -18.05 9.99
CA ARG A 547 -25.75 -18.72 10.00
C ARG A 547 -25.83 -20.09 10.67
N THR A 548 -26.54 -20.17 11.79
CA THR A 548 -26.76 -21.40 12.57
C THR A 548 -28.13 -22.01 12.24
N ALA A 549 -28.16 -23.33 12.05
CA ALA A 549 -29.39 -24.05 11.74
C ALA A 549 -30.42 -23.96 12.89
N GLY A 550 -31.70 -23.87 12.54
CA GLY A 550 -32.82 -23.83 13.48
C GLY A 550 -33.13 -22.45 14.08
N LYS A 551 -32.28 -21.44 13.82
CA LYS A 551 -32.53 -20.05 14.21
C LYS A 551 -33.74 -19.48 13.49
N THR A 552 -34.49 -18.62 14.17
CA THR A 552 -35.78 -18.10 13.71
C THR A 552 -35.65 -16.70 13.12
N MET A 553 -36.55 -16.34 12.21
CA MET A 553 -36.58 -15.02 11.60
C MET A 553 -37.97 -14.40 11.66
N SER A 554 -38.06 -13.07 11.67
CA SER A 554 -39.33 -12.39 11.49
C SER A 554 -39.22 -11.11 10.66
N VAL A 555 -40.32 -10.78 9.96
CA VAL A 555 -40.52 -9.52 9.24
C VAL A 555 -41.80 -8.89 9.77
N ASN A 556 -41.68 -7.75 10.46
CA ASN A 556 -42.77 -7.01 11.10
C ASN A 556 -43.72 -7.89 11.94
N ALA A 557 -43.18 -8.84 12.71
CA ALA A 557 -44.01 -9.72 13.52
C ALA A 557 -44.78 -8.92 14.59
N PRO A 558 -46.05 -9.29 14.88
CA PRO A 558 -46.82 -8.66 15.96
C PRO A 558 -46.08 -8.72 17.30
N ALA A 559 -46.25 -7.71 18.16
CA ALA A 559 -45.59 -7.64 19.46
C ALA A 559 -45.89 -8.83 20.40
N ALA A 560 -47.00 -9.54 20.18
CA ALA A 560 -47.36 -10.75 20.93
C ALA A 560 -46.62 -12.01 20.47
N SER A 561 -45.86 -11.93 19.37
CA SER A 561 -45.12 -13.07 18.81
C SER A 561 -43.86 -13.35 19.63
N PRO A 562 -43.39 -14.60 19.68
CA PRO A 562 -42.08 -14.91 20.25
C PRO A 562 -40.98 -14.09 19.56
N ALA A 563 -39.98 -13.63 20.33
CA ALA A 563 -38.83 -12.95 19.77
C ALA A 563 -38.08 -13.88 18.79
N ALA A 564 -37.88 -13.41 17.56
CA ALA A 564 -37.05 -14.11 16.59
C ALA A 564 -35.57 -13.82 16.84
N ASP A 565 -34.68 -14.72 16.42
CA ASP A 565 -33.23 -14.48 16.47
C ASP A 565 -32.83 -13.32 15.54
N ILE A 566 -33.45 -13.25 14.35
CA ILE A 566 -33.36 -12.11 13.43
C ILE A 566 -34.75 -11.49 13.26
N ALA A 567 -34.92 -10.25 13.73
CA ALA A 567 -36.15 -9.49 13.57
C ALA A 567 -35.93 -8.28 12.67
N MET A 568 -36.71 -8.18 11.59
CA MET A 568 -36.69 -7.04 10.67
C MET A 568 -38.00 -6.25 10.81
N ALA A 569 -37.92 -4.93 10.90
CA ALA A 569 -39.11 -4.08 11.02
C ALA A 569 -39.96 -4.10 9.73
N ASP A 570 -39.31 -4.15 8.57
CA ASP A 570 -39.91 -4.27 7.24
C ASP A 570 -38.83 -4.71 6.23
N LEU A 571 -39.16 -4.73 4.93
CA LEU A 571 -38.22 -5.03 3.84
C LEU A 571 -37.78 -3.78 3.05
N SER A 572 -38.14 -2.58 3.50
CA SER A 572 -37.89 -1.33 2.78
C SER A 572 -36.41 -0.92 2.75
N PHE A 573 -35.62 -1.44 3.69
CA PHE A 573 -34.16 -1.32 3.68
C PHE A 573 -33.51 -1.96 2.44
N ILE A 574 -34.23 -2.81 1.71
CA ILE A 574 -33.81 -3.35 0.42
C ILE A 574 -34.39 -2.50 -0.70
N ASP A 575 -33.55 -2.07 -1.64
CA ASP A 575 -33.97 -1.26 -2.78
C ASP A 575 -34.97 -1.99 -3.68
N SER A 576 -36.01 -1.28 -4.11
CA SER A 576 -37.09 -1.83 -4.96
C SER A 576 -36.63 -2.25 -6.36
N GLY A 577 -35.48 -1.76 -6.84
CA GLY A 577 -34.82 -2.21 -8.07
C GLY A 577 -34.11 -3.55 -7.93
N THR A 578 -34.13 -4.16 -6.75
CA THR A 578 -33.56 -5.50 -6.51
C THR A 578 -34.37 -6.58 -7.22
N GLY A 579 -33.67 -7.53 -7.86
CA GLY A 579 -34.31 -8.58 -8.66
C GLY A 579 -35.01 -9.67 -7.84
N THR A 580 -34.41 -10.20 -6.78
CA THR A 580 -35.07 -11.15 -5.85
C THR A 580 -34.60 -10.89 -4.42
N VAL A 581 -35.55 -10.86 -3.49
CA VAL A 581 -35.31 -10.81 -2.05
C VAL A 581 -35.60 -12.19 -1.49
N GLN A 582 -34.61 -12.81 -0.85
CA GLN A 582 -34.76 -14.08 -0.16
C GLN A 582 -34.59 -13.89 1.35
N ILE A 583 -35.54 -14.44 2.12
CA ILE A 583 -35.49 -14.50 3.57
C ILE A 583 -35.42 -15.97 4.01
N GLY A 584 -34.37 -16.30 4.76
CA GLY A 584 -34.07 -17.63 5.25
C GLY A 584 -33.49 -18.56 4.20
N ASN A 585 -33.18 -19.77 4.67
CA ASN A 585 -32.70 -20.88 3.86
C ASN A 585 -33.28 -22.22 4.34
N ALA A 586 -32.88 -23.32 3.72
CA ALA A 586 -33.37 -24.66 4.06
C ALA A 586 -33.01 -25.15 5.48
N GLN A 587 -32.17 -24.41 6.21
CA GLN A 587 -31.76 -24.68 7.59
C GLN A 587 -32.36 -23.69 8.60
N THR A 588 -32.91 -22.57 8.15
CA THR A 588 -33.60 -21.59 9.00
C THR A 588 -34.81 -22.25 9.67
N GLY A 589 -34.99 -22.01 10.98
CA GLY A 589 -36.16 -22.44 11.73
C GLY A 589 -37.42 -21.69 11.29
N ASN A 590 -38.35 -21.46 12.23
CA ASN A 590 -39.58 -20.75 11.92
C ASN A 590 -39.32 -19.34 11.37
N ILE A 591 -40.09 -18.94 10.36
CA ILE A 591 -40.10 -17.59 9.81
C ILE A 591 -41.51 -17.01 9.95
N GLU A 592 -41.64 -15.88 10.64
CA GLU A 592 -42.91 -15.16 10.80
C GLU A 592 -42.96 -13.88 9.99
N ILE A 593 -43.99 -13.72 9.16
CA ILE A 593 -44.24 -12.56 8.32
C ILE A 593 -45.51 -11.86 8.81
N GLY A 594 -45.37 -10.69 9.42
CA GLY A 594 -46.48 -9.81 9.76
C GLY A 594 -46.89 -8.94 8.58
N THR A 595 -47.17 -7.65 8.84
CA THR A 595 -47.61 -6.72 7.79
C THR A 595 -46.42 -6.25 6.97
N THR A 596 -46.39 -6.56 5.67
CA THR A 596 -45.27 -6.19 4.81
C THR A 596 -45.70 -5.91 3.37
N ALA A 597 -45.03 -4.95 2.74
CA ALA A 597 -45.23 -4.61 1.33
C ALA A 597 -44.14 -5.27 0.49
N VAL A 598 -44.54 -5.92 -0.60
CA VAL A 598 -43.64 -6.60 -1.53
C VAL A 598 -43.25 -5.62 -2.64
N GLN A 599 -41.99 -5.20 -2.61
CA GLN A 599 -41.44 -4.25 -3.58
C GLN A 599 -40.61 -4.93 -4.68
N ALA A 600 -40.02 -6.09 -4.37
CA ALA A 600 -39.26 -6.95 -5.25
C ALA A 600 -39.79 -8.40 -5.15
N PRO A 601 -39.52 -9.27 -6.14
CA PRO A 601 -39.81 -10.71 -6.02
C PRO A 601 -39.31 -11.27 -4.69
N LEU A 602 -40.17 -12.00 -3.98
CA LEU A 602 -39.91 -12.43 -2.60
C LEU A 602 -39.87 -13.96 -2.51
N ALA A 603 -38.82 -14.51 -1.92
CA ALA A 603 -38.72 -15.92 -1.56
C ALA A 603 -38.52 -16.05 -0.05
N VAL A 604 -39.44 -16.72 0.64
CA VAL A 604 -39.32 -17.04 2.06
C VAL A 604 -39.08 -18.54 2.19
N ILE A 605 -37.92 -18.92 2.73
CA ILE A 605 -37.47 -20.31 2.78
C ILE A 605 -37.16 -20.66 4.23
N SER A 606 -37.92 -21.60 4.78
CA SER A 606 -37.77 -22.17 6.11
C SER A 606 -37.58 -23.69 6.01
N ARG A 607 -36.81 -24.24 6.94
CA ARG A 607 -36.82 -25.67 7.26
C ARG A 607 -38.17 -26.07 7.83
N ASP A 608 -38.67 -25.28 8.79
CA ASP A 608 -39.80 -25.58 9.65
C ASP A 608 -41.07 -24.88 9.14
N THR A 609 -41.58 -23.87 9.84
CA THR A 609 -42.83 -23.19 9.48
C THR A 609 -42.56 -21.81 8.88
N VAL A 610 -43.20 -21.51 7.75
CA VAL A 610 -43.44 -20.12 7.34
C VAL A 610 -44.83 -19.72 7.81
N LYS A 611 -44.90 -18.76 8.73
CA LYS A 611 -46.12 -18.28 9.34
C LYS A 611 -46.42 -16.86 8.85
N VAL A 612 -47.62 -16.61 8.35
CA VAL A 612 -48.08 -15.28 7.94
C VAL A 612 -49.18 -14.83 8.89
N THR A 613 -48.94 -13.74 9.61
CA THR A 613 -49.83 -13.23 10.67
C THR A 613 -50.39 -11.86 10.39
N GLY A 614 -49.80 -11.10 9.44
CA GLY A 614 -50.27 -9.78 9.03
C GLY A 614 -50.69 -9.70 7.56
N ALA A 615 -50.76 -8.47 7.04
CA ALA A 615 -51.12 -8.21 5.65
C ALA A 615 -49.87 -8.20 4.74
N VAL A 616 -49.79 -9.14 3.80
CA VAL A 616 -48.76 -9.18 2.76
C VAL A 616 -49.34 -8.56 1.48
N THR A 617 -48.82 -7.41 1.09
CA THR A 617 -49.37 -6.60 -0.01
C THR A 617 -48.41 -6.53 -1.20
N ASN A 618 -48.84 -6.99 -2.37
CA ASN A 618 -48.05 -7.03 -3.60
C ASN A 618 -48.69 -6.19 -4.72
N THR A 619 -48.74 -4.87 -4.51
CA THR A 619 -49.23 -3.91 -5.51
C THR A 619 -48.32 -3.84 -6.74
N ASN A 620 -47.09 -4.32 -6.63
CA ASN A 620 -46.08 -4.28 -7.68
C ASN A 620 -46.07 -5.53 -8.58
N ASN A 621 -47.04 -6.44 -8.40
CA ASN A 621 -47.22 -7.64 -9.23
C ASN A 621 -45.97 -8.55 -9.29
N LYS A 622 -45.21 -8.63 -8.19
CA LYS A 622 -43.99 -9.44 -8.11
C LYS A 622 -44.27 -10.91 -7.86
N ASP A 623 -43.36 -11.79 -8.24
CA ASP A 623 -43.47 -13.20 -7.86
C ASP A 623 -43.16 -13.39 -6.37
N MET A 624 -43.89 -14.29 -5.71
CA MET A 624 -43.72 -14.64 -4.32
C MET A 624 -43.61 -16.16 -4.16
N ALA A 625 -42.70 -16.61 -3.33
CA ALA A 625 -42.54 -18.03 -2.99
C ALA A 625 -42.45 -18.22 -1.47
N PHE A 626 -43.20 -19.17 -0.94
CA PHE A 626 -43.15 -19.58 0.47
C PHE A 626 -42.81 -21.06 0.53
N THR A 627 -41.70 -21.42 1.17
CA THR A 627 -41.20 -22.79 1.27
C THR A 627 -40.97 -23.14 2.74
N GLY A 628 -41.58 -24.22 3.22
CA GLY A 628 -41.50 -24.67 4.62
C GLY A 628 -41.93 -26.12 4.74
N SER A 629 -41.65 -26.80 5.85
CA SER A 629 -42.39 -28.04 6.17
C SER A 629 -43.88 -27.73 6.35
N THR A 630 -44.19 -26.58 6.96
CA THR A 630 -45.53 -26.02 7.05
C THR A 630 -45.56 -24.60 6.50
N VAL A 631 -46.59 -24.25 5.73
CA VAL A 631 -46.90 -22.86 5.37
C VAL A 631 -48.29 -22.52 5.90
N ASN A 632 -48.35 -21.57 6.82
CA ASN A 632 -49.55 -21.25 7.60
C ASN A 632 -49.89 -19.75 7.50
N PHE A 633 -51.08 -19.44 7.00
CA PHE A 633 -51.66 -18.11 7.00
C PHE A 633 -52.75 -18.05 8.08
N ASP A 634 -52.51 -17.31 9.17
CA ASP A 634 -53.44 -17.22 10.31
C ASP A 634 -54.75 -16.51 9.91
N ALA A 635 -55.82 -16.72 10.69
CA ALA A 635 -57.15 -16.14 10.42
C ALA A 635 -57.18 -14.61 10.31
N GLY A 636 -56.27 -13.90 11.00
CA GLY A 636 -56.13 -12.44 10.92
C GLY A 636 -55.22 -11.94 9.79
N SER A 637 -54.59 -12.84 9.02
CA SER A 637 -53.66 -12.49 7.95
C SER A 637 -54.38 -12.19 6.62
N SER A 638 -53.66 -11.52 5.71
CA SER A 638 -54.13 -11.35 4.34
C SER A 638 -53.00 -11.42 3.32
N LEU A 639 -53.30 -11.90 2.11
CA LEU A 639 -52.39 -11.90 0.97
C LEU A 639 -53.07 -11.21 -0.22
N ALA A 640 -52.63 -10.00 -0.54
CA ALA A 640 -52.97 -9.32 -1.78
C ALA A 640 -51.86 -9.58 -2.81
N ALA A 641 -52.00 -10.66 -3.59
CA ALA A 641 -50.94 -11.19 -4.47
C ALA A 641 -50.75 -10.41 -5.78
N GLY A 642 -51.69 -9.55 -6.18
CA GLY A 642 -51.64 -8.87 -7.47
C GLY A 642 -51.71 -9.85 -8.65
N SER A 643 -51.04 -9.52 -9.76
CA SER A 643 -50.95 -10.37 -10.96
C SER A 643 -49.71 -11.28 -11.02
N GLY A 644 -48.79 -11.16 -10.05
CA GLY A 644 -47.61 -12.02 -9.95
C GLY A 644 -47.95 -13.48 -9.57
N LYS A 645 -46.98 -14.39 -9.68
CA LYS A 645 -47.15 -15.78 -9.26
C LYS A 645 -46.90 -15.92 -7.76
N THR A 646 -47.81 -16.55 -7.04
CA THR A 646 -47.60 -17.01 -5.66
C THR A 646 -47.37 -18.51 -5.67
N LYS A 647 -46.22 -18.98 -5.19
CA LYS A 647 -45.92 -20.41 -5.04
C LYS A 647 -45.76 -20.80 -3.57
N ILE A 648 -46.48 -21.82 -3.13
CA ILE A 648 -46.31 -22.46 -1.83
C ILE A 648 -45.71 -23.85 -2.05
N THR A 649 -44.61 -24.15 -1.36
CA THR A 649 -43.99 -25.48 -1.34
C THR A 649 -43.91 -25.97 0.10
N ALA A 650 -44.83 -26.85 0.51
CA ALA A 650 -44.91 -27.33 1.89
C ALA A 650 -45.50 -28.73 2.02
N ASP A 651 -45.31 -29.38 3.15
CA ASP A 651 -45.96 -30.68 3.45
C ASP A 651 -47.33 -30.50 4.10
N ALA A 652 -47.50 -29.40 4.85
CA ALA A 652 -48.77 -28.94 5.38
C ALA A 652 -49.04 -27.48 4.95
N VAL A 653 -50.26 -27.20 4.49
CA VAL A 653 -50.69 -25.88 4.02
C VAL A 653 -52.00 -25.49 4.71
N ASN A 654 -51.97 -24.37 5.44
CA ASN A 654 -53.13 -23.82 6.13
C ASN A 654 -53.39 -22.40 5.61
N LEU A 655 -54.57 -22.18 5.02
CA LEU A 655 -54.95 -20.90 4.41
C LEU A 655 -56.13 -20.27 5.19
N ASP A 656 -55.90 -19.87 6.43
CA ASP A 656 -56.96 -19.34 7.28
C ASP A 656 -57.26 -17.85 7.07
N GLY A 657 -56.33 -17.10 6.48
CA GLY A 657 -56.48 -15.68 6.18
C GLY A 657 -57.40 -15.33 4.99
N THR A 658 -57.29 -14.09 4.54
CA THR A 658 -57.99 -13.57 3.35
C THR A 658 -57.04 -13.45 2.16
N PHE A 659 -57.52 -13.78 0.96
CA PHE A 659 -56.68 -13.84 -0.24
C PHE A 659 -57.30 -12.98 -1.33
N SER A 660 -56.48 -12.27 -2.09
CA SER A 660 -56.90 -11.56 -3.30
C SER A 660 -55.78 -11.54 -4.34
N GLY A 661 -56.12 -11.69 -5.62
CA GLY A 661 -55.13 -11.64 -6.70
C GLY A 661 -55.71 -12.05 -8.03
N THR A 662 -55.03 -11.66 -9.11
CA THR A 662 -55.39 -12.01 -10.50
C THR A 662 -54.36 -12.94 -11.15
N GLY A 663 -53.22 -13.17 -10.48
CA GLY A 663 -52.14 -14.02 -10.94
C GLY A 663 -52.37 -15.53 -10.72
N VAL A 664 -51.28 -16.30 -10.77
CA VAL A 664 -51.29 -17.74 -10.51
C VAL A 664 -51.02 -18.00 -9.03
N PHE A 665 -51.86 -18.80 -8.39
CA PHE A 665 -51.59 -19.33 -7.04
C PHE A 665 -51.27 -20.83 -7.15
N ALA A 666 -50.02 -21.19 -6.91
CA ALA A 666 -49.53 -22.55 -7.02
C ALA A 666 -49.23 -23.14 -5.63
N VAL A 667 -49.67 -24.37 -5.37
CA VAL A 667 -49.37 -25.11 -4.14
C VAL A 667 -48.80 -26.47 -4.51
N GLN A 668 -47.65 -26.83 -3.95
CA GLN A 668 -46.94 -28.06 -4.23
C GLN A 668 -46.45 -28.70 -2.92
N LYS A 669 -46.46 -30.04 -2.86
CA LYS A 669 -45.82 -30.75 -1.75
C LYS A 669 -44.31 -30.54 -1.74
N LYS A 670 -43.73 -30.30 -0.56
CA LYS A 670 -42.27 -30.20 -0.39
C LYS A 670 -41.62 -31.58 -0.46
N THR A 671 -42.21 -32.56 0.23
CA THR A 671 -41.83 -33.97 0.20
C THR A 671 -42.71 -34.70 -0.80
N ALA A 672 -42.10 -35.35 -1.81
CA ALA A 672 -42.83 -36.09 -2.83
C ALA A 672 -43.71 -37.20 -2.20
N GLY A 673 -44.95 -37.32 -2.70
CA GLY A 673 -45.89 -38.33 -2.23
C GLY A 673 -47.35 -37.98 -2.55
N ASN A 674 -48.27 -38.87 -2.17
CA ASN A 674 -49.70 -38.68 -2.33
C ASN A 674 -50.20 -37.43 -1.60
N PHE A 675 -51.22 -36.78 -2.14
CA PHE A 675 -51.86 -35.62 -1.52
C PHE A 675 -53.37 -35.63 -1.74
N ALA A 676 -54.12 -34.98 -0.85
CA ALA A 676 -55.57 -34.84 -0.94
C ALA A 676 -55.95 -33.39 -1.24
N VAL A 677 -56.98 -33.18 -2.05
CA VAL A 677 -57.53 -31.86 -2.42
C VAL A 677 -59.04 -31.89 -2.20
N GLY A 678 -59.59 -30.93 -1.46
CA GLY A 678 -61.01 -30.92 -1.08
C GLY A 678 -61.33 -31.75 0.17
N GLY A 679 -62.43 -31.43 0.86
CA GLY A 679 -62.75 -31.94 2.21
C GLY A 679 -62.06 -31.18 3.36
N THR A 680 -62.35 -31.56 4.60
CA THR A 680 -61.96 -30.81 5.82
C THR A 680 -60.50 -30.99 6.26
N SER A 681 -59.85 -32.11 5.90
CA SER A 681 -58.48 -32.44 6.35
C SER A 681 -57.57 -32.87 5.19
N ALA A 682 -57.57 -32.07 4.12
CA ALA A 682 -56.79 -32.30 2.92
C ALA A 682 -55.49 -31.47 2.88
N PHE A 683 -54.57 -31.81 1.97
CA PHE A 683 -53.35 -31.01 1.72
C PHE A 683 -53.70 -29.59 1.26
N LEU A 684 -54.79 -29.46 0.49
CA LEU A 684 -55.50 -28.21 0.31
C LEU A 684 -57.00 -28.45 0.55
N SER A 685 -57.55 -27.90 1.64
CA SER A 685 -58.94 -28.13 2.07
C SER A 685 -59.97 -27.41 1.20
N ASP A 686 -61.22 -27.87 1.23
CA ASP A 686 -62.33 -27.19 0.54
C ASP A 686 -62.47 -25.71 0.97
N ALA A 687 -62.36 -25.46 2.28
CA ALA A 687 -62.38 -24.10 2.82
C ALA A 687 -61.26 -23.21 2.26
N ALA A 688 -60.05 -23.76 2.10
CA ALA A 688 -58.92 -23.05 1.51
C ALA A 688 -59.17 -22.73 0.02
N ILE A 689 -59.70 -23.69 -0.74
CA ILE A 689 -60.04 -23.50 -2.16
C ILE A 689 -61.14 -22.44 -2.31
N GLY A 690 -62.18 -22.49 -1.48
CA GLY A 690 -63.25 -21.50 -1.45
C GLY A 690 -62.77 -20.08 -1.18
N LYS A 691 -61.77 -19.92 -0.29
CA LYS A 691 -61.11 -18.62 -0.04
C LYS A 691 -60.31 -18.12 -1.25
N LEU A 692 -59.60 -18.99 -1.95
CA LEU A 692 -58.90 -18.62 -3.19
C LEU A 692 -59.89 -18.23 -4.30
N ALA A 693 -61.04 -18.91 -4.39
CA ALA A 693 -62.12 -18.58 -5.32
C ALA A 693 -62.75 -17.21 -5.01
N ALA A 694 -63.09 -16.95 -3.74
CA ALA A 694 -63.60 -15.66 -3.28
C ALA A 694 -62.58 -14.52 -3.46
N GLY A 695 -61.28 -14.85 -3.45
CA GLY A 695 -60.17 -13.94 -3.72
C GLY A 695 -59.95 -13.58 -5.20
N ASN A 696 -60.81 -14.04 -6.11
CA ASN A 696 -60.75 -13.79 -7.54
C ASN A 696 -59.48 -14.31 -8.25
N PHE A 697 -58.77 -15.28 -7.65
CA PHE A 697 -57.65 -15.92 -8.35
C PHE A 697 -58.16 -16.62 -9.62
N TYR A 698 -57.55 -16.30 -10.76
CA TYR A 698 -57.98 -16.85 -12.03
C TYR A 698 -57.46 -18.27 -12.24
N ASN A 699 -56.20 -18.50 -11.83
CA ASN A 699 -55.47 -19.74 -12.03
C ASN A 699 -54.94 -20.27 -10.69
N VAL A 700 -55.50 -21.39 -10.22
CA VAL A 700 -54.96 -22.14 -9.07
C VAL A 700 -54.36 -23.44 -9.56
N ALA A 701 -53.07 -23.65 -9.28
CA ALA A 701 -52.34 -24.86 -9.64
C ALA A 701 -52.00 -25.66 -8.38
N ILE A 702 -52.34 -26.93 -8.34
CA ILE A 702 -52.13 -27.81 -7.19
C ILE A 702 -51.32 -29.02 -7.65
N GLY A 703 -50.21 -29.27 -7.00
CA GLY A 703 -49.26 -30.32 -7.38
C GLY A 703 -48.28 -29.87 -8.46
N SER A 704 -47.40 -30.80 -8.85
CA SER A 704 -46.39 -30.61 -9.89
C SER A 704 -46.02 -31.97 -10.49
N LYS A 705 -45.38 -31.96 -11.67
CA LYS A 705 -44.85 -33.18 -12.30
C LYS A 705 -43.79 -33.88 -11.42
N ASP A 706 -43.09 -33.12 -10.59
CA ASP A 706 -42.00 -33.63 -9.75
C ASP A 706 -42.52 -34.36 -8.49
N ASN A 707 -43.81 -34.19 -8.17
CA ASN A 707 -44.44 -34.89 -7.06
C ASN A 707 -44.85 -36.31 -7.49
N ALA A 708 -44.05 -37.33 -7.17
CA ALA A 708 -44.42 -38.72 -7.40
C ALA A 708 -45.56 -39.15 -6.45
N GLY A 709 -46.79 -39.30 -6.93
CA GLY A 709 -47.93 -39.73 -6.11
C GLY A 709 -49.31 -39.47 -6.74
N THR A 710 -50.35 -40.05 -6.15
CA THR A 710 -51.75 -39.86 -6.57
C THR A 710 -52.40 -38.69 -5.83
N ALA A 711 -53.25 -37.93 -6.53
CA ALA A 711 -54.13 -36.95 -5.91
C ALA A 711 -55.49 -37.56 -5.59
N THR A 712 -55.93 -37.47 -4.33
CA THR A 712 -57.30 -37.83 -3.93
C THR A 712 -58.15 -36.57 -3.91
N ILE A 713 -59.24 -36.54 -4.67
CA ILE A 713 -60.16 -35.39 -4.74
C ILE A 713 -61.37 -35.67 -3.85
N GLY A 714 -61.56 -34.85 -2.81
CA GLY A 714 -62.71 -34.87 -1.91
C GLY A 714 -63.83 -33.92 -2.35
N GLU A 715 -64.73 -33.57 -1.42
CA GLU A 715 -65.77 -32.57 -1.66
C GLU A 715 -65.16 -31.19 -1.92
N ILE A 716 -65.59 -30.53 -2.99
CA ILE A 716 -65.21 -29.15 -3.33
C ILE A 716 -66.48 -28.36 -3.64
N THR A 717 -66.77 -27.33 -2.85
CA THR A 717 -68.02 -26.56 -2.92
C THR A 717 -67.89 -25.25 -3.69
N ALA A 718 -66.67 -24.73 -3.84
CA ALA A 718 -66.37 -23.54 -4.64
C ALA A 718 -65.00 -23.69 -5.33
N LEU A 719 -64.89 -23.27 -6.59
CA LEU A 719 -63.66 -23.37 -7.37
C LEU A 719 -63.28 -22.03 -8.01
N PRO A 720 -61.98 -21.69 -8.03
CA PRO A 720 -61.42 -20.71 -8.96
C PRO A 720 -61.75 -21.08 -10.41
N LYS A 721 -61.84 -20.08 -11.29
CA LYS A 721 -62.29 -20.28 -12.69
C LYS A 721 -61.45 -21.31 -13.43
N TYR A 722 -60.13 -21.30 -13.23
CA TYR A 722 -59.24 -22.35 -13.70
C TYR A 722 -58.49 -22.95 -12.52
N THR A 723 -58.74 -24.24 -12.29
CA THR A 723 -58.05 -25.03 -11.29
C THR A 723 -57.39 -26.21 -11.97
N SER A 724 -56.07 -26.34 -11.83
CA SER A 724 -55.29 -27.45 -12.37
C SER A 724 -54.77 -28.29 -11.23
N ILE A 725 -55.10 -29.59 -11.22
CA ILE A 725 -54.52 -30.56 -10.29
C ILE A 725 -53.58 -31.44 -11.11
N LEU A 726 -52.29 -31.36 -10.81
CA LEU A 726 -51.25 -32.08 -11.53
C LEU A 726 -50.65 -33.17 -10.64
N THR A 727 -50.69 -34.40 -11.15
CA THR A 727 -50.02 -35.58 -10.61
C THR A 727 -49.03 -36.11 -11.66
N ASN A 728 -48.08 -36.95 -11.23
CA ASN A 728 -47.22 -37.69 -12.16
C ASN A 728 -48.01 -38.76 -12.94
#